data_AF-A0A7X7FM94-F1
#
_entry.id   AF-A0A7X7FM94-F1
#
_cell.length_a   1.000
_cell.length_b   1.000
_cell.length_c   1.000
_cell.angle_alpha   90.00
_cell.angle_beta   90.00
_cell.angle_gamma   90.00
#
_symmetry.space_group_name_H-M   'P 1'
#
loop_
_entity.id
_entity.type
_entity.pdbx_description
1 polymer ?
#
loop_
_entity_poly.entity_id
_entity_poly.type
_entity_poly.pdbx_seq_one_letter_code
_entity_poly.pdbx_strand_id
1 'polypeptide(L)'
;MEYGYSARVGRTLEKTGCSAAAVRGDLLDRAVEQLLETLPEQIGGLQHLTAETLGHFVDGLLTRMRVRGGVCHPMVENYAREMGKTYELYRQRQPLISYFGRESRLPRFLTDEPQPDVFDSFVTGQQTTWYSDWAERALSLPADAQVTNAIYRHTCRILTEAGLLVQYTKGARSVWGLQPSVLDVTAQVTTLTCRGCGAVICLPTDRARKWNGQACMAFRCRGRYAVVANQRESYYRNVYLSGAVQRIFTHEHTGLLGRATREEVEEAFAQGSRPDAPNLLTCTPTLEMGIDIGDLSAVMACSVPPTTANYLQRIGRAGRASGNANVLVMATTSPHDLYFFEQPLEMMAGPVEPPGCFLDAPDMLERQYIAYCMDTWAAGPGAETTLPNRVQHMLARARRGEYPTDFLKYQEAERDQLIDRFLALFANDLKPETRDRLRAFALSDEPGQRLRAALRAVEAERARLRQLRERLRDRIARVNQDPALYTDPEALKADLEEDRYLLLRLIYRIDRQYPLNLFTDEGIIPNYAFPEGGVTLEALIYGLKTAEPEENSEPGRRPGTEAHKWVRPASQAITELAPFNTFYAEGRHVEVDQIETGGKEQRSDENWHFCPECSYCQLEAEVANHDTCPACGSGGWADIGQIRRALRMRTVSARQAVGGSRVNESQDEREIERYEVVDLIAIQQENYRGGFANLEVPFGYEYLSEVTLRQFNFGLRGTGGQQFRIAGQTVSEMGFIVCPDCGKVFRDQHKWAEDADAGGKAHRSYCRHLQAQDKTPLDLNLYRELTSEALRVQLPPVGSDPDKRLPTFKACLELALRRQFRGRPNHIILRDYRDPVGQGLQRQYLVLFDTVPGGTGYLKGLGTTEEFMKGLELAAETLRSCSCRSRPGADGCYRCL
;
A
#
# COMPACT_ATOMS: atom_id res chain seq x y z
N MET A 1 -33.47 -12.04 2.05
CA MET A 1 -32.43 -12.10 3.12
C MET A 1 -32.50 -10.92 4.07
N GLU A 2 -32.61 -9.68 3.57
CA GLU A 2 -32.70 -8.44 4.39
C GLU A 2 -33.80 -8.51 5.45
N TYR A 3 -35.05 -8.83 5.07
CA TYR A 3 -36.18 -8.96 6.00
C TYR A 3 -36.32 -10.36 6.65
N GLY A 4 -35.26 -11.14 6.70
CA GLY A 4 -35.30 -12.47 7.33
C GLY A 4 -34.03 -12.68 8.13
N TYR A 5 -33.13 -13.48 7.55
CA TYR A 5 -31.82 -13.74 8.10
C TYR A 5 -31.10 -12.45 8.55
N SER A 6 -30.94 -11.43 7.71
CA SER A 6 -30.19 -10.22 8.09
C SER A 6 -30.98 -9.20 8.89
N ALA A 7 -32.28 -9.40 9.15
CA ALA A 7 -33.21 -8.37 9.64
C ALA A 7 -32.80 -7.69 10.95
N ARG A 8 -31.95 -8.33 11.75
CA ARG A 8 -31.48 -7.82 13.04
C ARG A 8 -29.97 -7.55 13.10
N VAL A 9 -29.24 -7.64 11.99
CA VAL A 9 -27.77 -7.45 11.94
C VAL A 9 -27.45 -6.02 11.50
N GLY A 10 -26.68 -5.27 12.29
CA GLY A 10 -26.35 -3.87 11.97
C GLY A 10 -27.56 -2.93 11.99
N ARG A 11 -27.54 -1.90 11.12
CA ARG A 11 -28.61 -0.91 10.91
C ARG A 11 -29.46 -1.32 9.70
N THR A 12 -30.46 -2.16 9.92
CA THR A 12 -31.39 -2.62 8.89
C THR A 12 -32.60 -1.72 8.74
N LEU A 13 -33.35 -1.89 7.64
CA LEU A 13 -34.63 -1.21 7.42
C LEU A 13 -35.66 -1.48 8.54
N GLU A 14 -35.64 -2.69 9.13
CA GLU A 14 -36.51 -3.01 10.27
C GLU A 14 -36.05 -2.33 11.55
N LYS A 15 -34.75 -2.39 11.89
CA LYS A 15 -34.23 -1.79 13.13
C LYS A 15 -34.34 -0.26 13.14
N THR A 16 -34.34 0.36 11.97
CA THR A 16 -34.47 1.81 11.81
C THR A 16 -35.93 2.26 11.71
N GLY A 17 -36.89 1.33 11.68
CA GLY A 17 -38.30 1.67 11.55
C GLY A 17 -38.67 2.24 10.18
N CYS A 18 -37.89 1.95 9.14
CA CYS A 18 -38.21 2.39 7.77
C CYS A 18 -39.29 1.51 7.14
N SER A 19 -39.19 0.19 7.36
CA SER A 19 -40.16 -0.80 6.90
C SER A 19 -40.04 -2.08 7.71
N ALA A 20 -41.08 -2.91 7.71
CA ALA A 20 -41.09 -4.19 8.40
C ALA A 20 -41.77 -5.25 7.53
N ALA A 21 -41.30 -6.49 7.64
CA ALA A 21 -41.97 -7.64 7.06
C ALA A 21 -42.76 -8.42 8.12
N ALA A 22 -43.98 -8.83 7.78
CA ALA A 22 -44.80 -9.69 8.60
C ALA A 22 -45.57 -10.68 7.74
N VAL A 23 -46.07 -11.74 8.36
CA VAL A 23 -46.99 -12.66 7.69
C VAL A 23 -48.33 -11.96 7.46
N ARG A 24 -48.90 -12.18 6.28
CA ARG A 24 -50.22 -11.69 5.87
C ARG A 24 -51.28 -11.81 6.96
N GLY A 25 -51.96 -10.68 7.20
CA GLY A 25 -53.05 -10.49 8.18
C GLY A 25 -54.10 -11.60 8.14
N ASP A 26 -54.71 -11.73 6.97
CA ASP A 26 -55.84 -12.59 6.66
C ASP A 26 -55.55 -14.09 6.76
N LEU A 27 -54.32 -14.51 6.45
CA LEU A 27 -53.89 -15.90 6.58
C LEU A 27 -53.62 -16.25 8.05
N LEU A 28 -52.99 -15.34 8.80
CA LEU A 28 -52.72 -15.57 10.21
C LEU A 28 -54.01 -15.65 11.02
N ASP A 29 -54.93 -14.70 10.82
CA ASP A 29 -56.17 -14.65 11.59
C ASP A 29 -57.02 -15.93 11.34
N ARG A 30 -57.11 -16.42 10.09
CA ARG A 30 -57.75 -17.71 9.76
C ARG A 30 -57.08 -18.92 10.43
N ALA A 31 -55.74 -18.98 10.44
CA ALA A 31 -55.03 -20.07 11.08
C ALA A 31 -55.23 -20.07 12.61
N VAL A 32 -55.31 -18.87 13.22
CA VAL A 32 -55.58 -18.71 14.65
C VAL A 32 -57.00 -19.15 15.01
N GLU A 33 -58.01 -18.84 14.19
CA GLU A 33 -59.39 -19.33 14.37
C GLU A 33 -59.45 -20.86 14.37
N GLN A 34 -58.81 -21.51 13.37
CA GLN A 34 -58.73 -22.97 13.30
C GLN A 34 -57.98 -23.60 14.49
N LEU A 35 -56.89 -22.95 14.95
CA LEU A 35 -56.16 -23.40 16.12
C LEU A 35 -56.98 -23.25 17.41
N LEU A 36 -57.81 -22.21 17.51
CA LEU A 36 -58.66 -21.96 18.67
C LEU A 36 -59.76 -23.02 18.84
N GLU A 37 -60.28 -23.56 17.73
CA GLU A 37 -61.23 -24.68 17.74
C GLU A 37 -60.53 -26.01 18.08
N THR A 38 -59.38 -26.29 17.46
CA THR A 38 -58.75 -27.61 17.50
C THR A 38 -57.86 -27.88 18.71
N LEU A 39 -57.12 -26.87 19.20
CA LEU A 39 -56.17 -27.07 20.31
C LEU A 39 -56.88 -27.43 21.63
N PRO A 40 -57.97 -26.75 22.05
CA PRO A 40 -58.65 -27.09 23.31
C PRO A 40 -59.35 -28.46 23.29
N GLU A 41 -59.75 -28.96 22.12
CA GLU A 41 -60.32 -30.30 21.95
C GLU A 41 -59.27 -31.40 22.06
N GLN A 42 -58.06 -31.15 21.52
CA GLN A 42 -57.00 -32.15 21.45
C GLN A 42 -56.09 -32.17 22.69
N ILE A 43 -56.03 -31.06 23.43
CA ILE A 43 -55.16 -30.89 24.60
C ILE A 43 -55.97 -30.31 25.76
N GLY A 44 -56.17 -31.11 26.80
CA GLY A 44 -56.89 -30.70 28.01
C GLY A 44 -56.20 -29.52 28.72
N GLY A 45 -57.00 -28.58 29.24
CA GLY A 45 -56.51 -27.42 29.99
C GLY A 45 -56.34 -26.12 29.19
N LEU A 46 -56.58 -26.14 27.86
CA LEU A 46 -56.43 -24.97 26.99
C LEU A 46 -57.73 -24.17 26.73
N GLN A 47 -58.79 -24.40 27.49
CA GLN A 47 -60.11 -23.77 27.30
C GLN A 47 -60.14 -22.26 27.58
N HIS A 48 -59.10 -21.73 28.23
CA HIS A 48 -58.97 -20.31 28.59
C HIS A 48 -58.27 -19.47 27.50
N LEU A 49 -57.80 -20.10 26.42
CA LEU A 49 -57.13 -19.39 25.33
C LEU A 49 -58.12 -18.48 24.58
N THR A 50 -57.65 -17.30 24.19
CA THR A 50 -58.41 -16.35 23.37
C THR A 50 -57.72 -16.20 22.02
N ALA A 51 -58.45 -15.71 21.02
CA ALA A 51 -57.87 -15.39 19.71
C ALA A 51 -56.67 -14.40 19.83
N GLU A 52 -56.68 -13.52 20.83
CA GLU A 52 -55.59 -12.57 21.08
C GLU A 52 -54.33 -13.26 21.63
N THR A 53 -54.46 -14.11 22.66
CA THR A 53 -53.29 -14.79 23.25
C THR A 53 -52.70 -15.83 22.30
N LEU A 54 -53.56 -16.58 21.61
CA LEU A 54 -53.14 -17.54 20.60
C LEU A 54 -52.55 -16.85 19.36
N GLY A 55 -53.15 -15.73 18.93
CA GLY A 55 -52.61 -14.91 17.85
C GLY A 55 -51.21 -14.37 18.17
N HIS A 56 -50.98 -13.88 19.39
CA HIS A 56 -49.65 -13.42 19.82
C HIS A 56 -48.63 -14.57 19.85
N PHE A 57 -49.02 -15.74 20.34
CA PHE A 57 -48.17 -16.93 20.34
C PHE A 57 -47.72 -17.33 18.93
N VAL A 58 -48.66 -17.44 17.99
CA VAL A 58 -48.39 -17.84 16.60
C VAL A 58 -47.59 -16.76 15.87
N ASP A 59 -47.95 -15.48 15.99
CA ASP A 59 -47.23 -14.39 15.33
C ASP A 59 -45.78 -14.27 15.83
N GLY A 60 -45.56 -14.47 17.14
CA GLY A 60 -44.21 -14.52 17.71
C GLY A 60 -43.38 -15.71 17.22
N LEU A 61 -43.99 -16.88 17.03
CA LEU A 61 -43.33 -18.05 16.44
C LEU A 61 -42.90 -17.75 14.99
N LEU A 62 -43.81 -17.25 14.16
CA LEU A 62 -43.55 -16.92 12.76
C LEU A 62 -42.50 -15.80 12.65
N THR A 63 -42.60 -14.77 13.49
CA THR A 63 -41.61 -13.69 13.54
C THR A 63 -40.22 -14.20 13.93
N ARG A 64 -40.13 -15.14 14.89
CA ARG A 64 -38.85 -15.78 15.22
C ARG A 64 -38.30 -16.57 14.05
N MET A 65 -39.10 -17.43 13.42
CA MET A 65 -38.67 -18.22 12.25
C MET A 65 -38.12 -17.32 11.15
N ARG A 66 -38.80 -16.21 10.85
CA ARG A 66 -38.38 -15.21 9.86
C ARG A 66 -37.00 -14.63 10.20
N VAL A 67 -36.83 -14.10 11.41
CA VAL A 67 -35.58 -13.44 11.86
C VAL A 67 -34.40 -14.42 11.97
N ARG A 68 -34.68 -15.71 12.20
CA ARG A 68 -33.67 -16.79 12.20
C ARG A 68 -33.30 -17.27 10.80
N GLY A 69 -33.97 -16.76 9.76
CA GLY A 69 -33.73 -17.13 8.37
C GLY A 69 -34.44 -18.41 7.91
N GLY A 70 -35.39 -18.94 8.69
CA GLY A 70 -36.20 -20.11 8.35
C GLY A 70 -37.28 -19.79 7.32
N VAL A 71 -36.88 -19.22 6.18
CA VAL A 71 -37.76 -18.87 5.04
C VAL A 71 -37.40 -19.81 3.88
N CYS A 72 -38.39 -20.51 3.33
CA CYS A 72 -38.25 -21.48 2.25
C CYS A 72 -38.01 -20.81 0.89
N HIS A 73 -36.92 -20.07 0.77
CA HIS A 73 -36.46 -19.51 -0.49
C HIS A 73 -35.78 -20.60 -1.34
N PRO A 74 -35.97 -20.62 -2.67
CA PRO A 74 -35.38 -21.65 -3.55
C PRO A 74 -33.86 -21.87 -3.35
N MET A 75 -33.14 -20.80 -2.99
CA MET A 75 -31.68 -20.82 -2.79
C MET A 75 -31.22 -21.56 -1.52
N VAL A 76 -32.09 -21.75 -0.52
CA VAL A 76 -31.77 -22.47 0.73
C VAL A 76 -32.64 -23.72 0.91
N GLU A 77 -33.42 -24.06 -0.11
CA GLU A 77 -34.37 -25.16 -0.08
C GLU A 77 -33.67 -26.52 0.08
N ASN A 78 -32.61 -26.78 -0.71
CA ASN A 78 -31.85 -28.03 -0.59
C ASN A 78 -31.21 -28.18 0.80
N TYR A 79 -30.73 -27.08 1.37
CA TYR A 79 -30.20 -27.06 2.73
C TYR A 79 -31.27 -27.43 3.78
N ALA A 80 -32.51 -26.94 3.61
CA ALA A 80 -33.65 -27.33 4.45
C ALA A 80 -34.05 -28.81 4.26
N ARG A 81 -34.15 -29.28 3.00
CA ARG A 81 -34.48 -30.67 2.65
C ARG A 81 -33.46 -31.67 3.18
N GLU A 82 -32.19 -31.30 3.18
CA GLU A 82 -31.08 -32.12 3.68
C GLU A 82 -30.85 -32.02 5.20
N MET A 83 -31.83 -31.49 5.96
CA MET A 83 -31.78 -31.41 7.43
C MET A 83 -30.60 -30.58 7.96
N GLY A 84 -30.21 -29.52 7.25
CA GLY A 84 -29.21 -28.56 7.72
C GLY A 84 -27.75 -28.93 7.38
N LYS A 85 -27.52 -29.83 6.42
CA LYS A 85 -26.16 -30.11 5.91
C LYS A 85 -25.55 -28.89 5.24
N THR A 86 -24.54 -28.31 5.89
CA THR A 86 -23.86 -27.06 5.46
C THR A 86 -23.20 -27.15 4.08
N TYR A 87 -22.80 -28.36 3.67
CA TYR A 87 -22.25 -28.61 2.32
C TYR A 87 -23.19 -28.13 1.20
N GLU A 88 -24.51 -28.22 1.36
CA GLU A 88 -25.47 -27.77 0.35
C GLU A 88 -25.44 -26.25 0.14
N LEU A 89 -25.09 -25.47 1.17
CA LEU A 89 -24.89 -24.02 1.05
C LEU A 89 -23.57 -23.67 0.37
N TYR A 90 -22.53 -24.50 0.53
CA TYR A 90 -21.21 -24.28 -0.06
C TYR A 90 -21.13 -24.71 -1.53
N ARG A 91 -21.86 -25.77 -1.89
CA ARG A 91 -21.84 -26.37 -3.23
C ARG A 91 -22.47 -25.45 -4.29
N GLN A 92 -23.50 -24.70 -3.91
CA GLN A 92 -24.18 -23.78 -4.83
C GLN A 92 -23.57 -22.38 -4.74
N ARG A 93 -22.64 -22.03 -5.65
CA ARG A 93 -22.28 -20.64 -5.89
C ARG A 93 -23.44 -19.91 -6.55
N GLN A 94 -24.32 -19.39 -5.72
CA GLN A 94 -25.44 -18.59 -6.19
C GLN A 94 -25.01 -17.11 -6.25
N PRO A 95 -25.10 -16.44 -7.41
CA PRO A 95 -24.60 -15.07 -7.59
C PRO A 95 -25.37 -14.01 -6.77
N LEU A 96 -26.56 -14.34 -6.26
CA LEU A 96 -27.48 -13.40 -5.60
C LEU A 96 -27.41 -13.41 -4.05
N ILE A 97 -26.54 -14.21 -3.44
CA ILE A 97 -26.35 -14.25 -1.98
C ILE A 97 -24.88 -14.19 -1.60
N SER A 98 -24.59 -13.52 -0.48
CA SER A 98 -23.26 -13.54 0.13
C SER A 98 -22.87 -14.99 0.47
N TYR A 99 -21.60 -15.31 0.23
CA TYR A 99 -21.05 -16.64 0.50
C TYR A 99 -21.17 -16.98 2.00
N PHE A 100 -21.73 -18.15 2.32
CA PHE A 100 -21.65 -18.71 3.68
C PHE A 100 -20.26 -19.31 3.86
N GLY A 101 -19.42 -18.69 4.69
CA GLY A 101 -18.14 -19.24 5.12
C GLY A 101 -18.28 -20.19 6.33
N ARG A 102 -17.17 -20.80 6.77
CA ARG A 102 -17.16 -21.71 7.93
C ARG A 102 -17.66 -21.08 9.23
N GLU A 103 -17.42 -19.78 9.40
CA GLU A 103 -17.84 -19.01 10.58
C GLU A 103 -19.11 -18.19 10.35
N SER A 104 -19.71 -18.30 9.16
CA SER A 104 -20.96 -17.59 8.88
C SER A 104 -22.09 -18.16 9.71
N ARG A 105 -22.93 -17.27 10.25
CA ARG A 105 -24.18 -17.69 10.86
C ARG A 105 -25.05 -18.41 9.81
N LEU A 106 -25.78 -19.42 10.24
CA LEU A 106 -26.57 -20.27 9.33
C LEU A 106 -28.06 -19.96 9.48
N PRO A 107 -28.86 -19.99 8.40
CA PRO A 107 -30.31 -19.96 8.50
C PRO A 107 -30.82 -21.13 9.34
N ARG A 108 -31.72 -20.87 10.28
CA ARG A 108 -32.26 -21.92 11.16
C ARG A 108 -33.74 -22.12 10.94
N PHE A 109 -34.08 -23.28 10.40
CA PHE A 109 -35.44 -23.75 10.23
C PHE A 109 -35.95 -24.37 11.53
N LEU A 110 -37.27 -24.56 11.62
CA LEU A 110 -37.92 -25.20 12.75
C LEU A 110 -37.96 -26.71 12.53
N THR A 111 -37.68 -27.53 13.54
CA THR A 111 -37.69 -29.00 13.43
C THR A 111 -38.31 -29.69 14.65
N ASP A 112 -38.77 -30.92 14.45
CA ASP A 112 -39.24 -31.83 15.50
C ASP A 112 -38.15 -32.82 15.97
N GLU A 113 -36.93 -32.71 15.44
CA GLU A 113 -35.78 -33.47 15.91
C GLU A 113 -35.34 -33.00 17.31
N PRO A 114 -35.18 -33.88 18.32
CA PRO A 114 -34.83 -33.45 19.68
C PRO A 114 -33.45 -32.77 19.83
N GLN A 115 -32.47 -33.17 19.02
CA GLN A 115 -31.10 -32.64 19.08
C GLN A 115 -30.56 -32.38 17.66
N PRO A 116 -31.03 -31.32 16.98
CA PRO A 116 -30.54 -30.97 15.66
C PRO A 116 -29.17 -30.28 15.73
N ASP A 117 -28.31 -30.52 14.74
CA ASP A 117 -26.98 -29.90 14.68
C ASP A 117 -27.04 -28.37 14.47
N VAL A 118 -27.97 -27.90 13.63
CA VAL A 118 -28.03 -26.48 13.21
C VAL A 118 -29.40 -25.82 13.42
N PHE A 119 -30.49 -26.55 13.17
CA PHE A 119 -31.86 -26.03 13.22
C PHE A 119 -32.35 -25.77 14.63
N ASP A 120 -33.43 -24.98 14.75
CA ASP A 120 -34.04 -24.72 16.04
C ASP A 120 -35.15 -25.77 16.28
N SER A 121 -35.06 -26.54 17.38
CA SER A 121 -36.06 -27.56 17.72
C SER A 121 -37.05 -27.07 18.75
N PHE A 122 -38.34 -27.34 18.53
CA PHE A 122 -39.37 -27.13 19.54
C PHE A 122 -39.50 -28.33 20.49
N VAL A 123 -38.91 -29.48 20.19
CA VAL A 123 -38.99 -30.67 21.05
C VAL A 123 -38.08 -30.48 22.26
N THR A 124 -38.69 -30.24 23.42
CA THR A 124 -37.96 -29.98 24.66
C THR A 124 -37.81 -31.24 25.52
N GLY A 125 -36.61 -31.46 26.05
CA GLY A 125 -36.33 -32.41 27.12
C GLY A 125 -36.53 -31.78 28.52
N GLN A 126 -35.68 -32.11 29.49
CA GLN A 126 -35.74 -31.53 30.85
C GLN A 126 -35.26 -30.06 30.93
N GLN A 127 -34.58 -29.53 29.91
CA GLN A 127 -34.07 -28.16 29.90
C GLN A 127 -35.07 -27.19 29.26
N THR A 128 -35.22 -26.00 29.87
CA THR A 128 -36.04 -24.91 29.31
C THR A 128 -35.39 -24.33 28.05
N THR A 129 -36.08 -24.44 26.91
CA THR A 129 -35.66 -23.83 25.63
C THR A 129 -36.46 -22.56 25.38
N TRP A 130 -36.12 -21.81 24.33
CA TRP A 130 -36.94 -20.66 23.92
C TRP A 130 -38.38 -21.04 23.62
N TYR A 131 -38.62 -22.22 23.04
CA TYR A 131 -39.96 -22.66 22.65
C TYR A 131 -40.84 -22.98 23.86
N SER A 132 -40.30 -23.63 24.88
CA SER A 132 -41.04 -23.88 26.12
C SER A 132 -41.26 -22.60 26.93
N ASP A 133 -40.25 -21.74 27.07
CA ASP A 133 -40.42 -20.43 27.71
C ASP A 133 -41.39 -19.51 26.94
N TRP A 134 -41.41 -19.55 25.61
CA TRP A 134 -42.35 -18.76 24.80
C TRP A 134 -43.78 -19.24 24.94
N ALA A 135 -44.01 -20.56 24.85
CA ALA A 135 -45.35 -21.14 25.04
C ALA A 135 -45.90 -20.80 26.44
N GLU A 136 -45.08 -20.97 27.48
CA GLU A 136 -45.44 -20.63 28.87
C GLU A 136 -45.88 -19.16 28.99
N ARG A 137 -45.10 -18.23 28.44
CA ARG A 137 -45.36 -16.78 28.59
C ARG A 137 -46.45 -16.23 27.67
N ALA A 138 -46.56 -16.75 26.46
CA ALA A 138 -47.55 -16.27 25.49
C ALA A 138 -48.94 -16.86 25.75
N LEU A 139 -49.00 -18.12 26.19
CA LEU A 139 -50.26 -18.83 26.46
C LEU A 139 -50.64 -18.88 27.94
N SER A 140 -49.77 -18.44 28.86
CA SER A 140 -49.98 -18.49 30.32
C SER A 140 -50.18 -19.91 30.87
N LEU A 141 -49.43 -20.88 30.34
CA LEU A 141 -49.52 -22.31 30.69
C LEU A 141 -48.41 -22.75 31.64
N PRO A 142 -48.62 -23.79 32.47
CA PRO A 142 -47.54 -24.41 33.24
C PRO A 142 -46.51 -25.08 32.31
N ALA A 143 -45.23 -25.08 32.74
CA ALA A 143 -44.10 -25.60 31.97
C ALA A 143 -44.10 -27.14 31.91
N ASP A 144 -44.92 -27.72 31.04
CA ASP A 144 -44.92 -29.15 30.71
C ASP A 144 -44.38 -29.36 29.28
N ALA A 145 -43.29 -30.13 29.18
CA ALA A 145 -42.63 -30.43 27.91
C ALA A 145 -43.51 -31.25 26.95
N GLN A 146 -44.30 -32.20 27.46
CA GLN A 146 -45.16 -33.04 26.62
C GLN A 146 -46.31 -32.22 26.02
N VAL A 147 -46.93 -31.37 26.84
CA VAL A 147 -47.99 -30.45 26.41
C VAL A 147 -47.45 -29.43 25.41
N THR A 148 -46.29 -28.83 25.69
CA THR A 148 -45.65 -27.86 24.80
C THR A 148 -45.33 -28.47 23.44
N ASN A 149 -44.73 -29.66 23.43
CA ASN A 149 -44.40 -30.38 22.19
C ASN A 149 -45.66 -30.70 21.38
N ALA A 150 -46.77 -31.06 22.03
CA ALA A 150 -48.05 -31.28 21.36
C ALA A 150 -48.59 -29.98 20.74
N ILE A 151 -48.61 -28.86 21.49
CA ILE A 151 -49.06 -27.56 20.98
C ILE A 151 -48.30 -27.18 19.71
N TYR A 152 -46.96 -27.26 19.70
CA TYR A 152 -46.18 -26.93 18.51
C TYR A 152 -46.42 -27.88 17.34
N ARG A 153 -46.59 -29.20 17.57
CA ARG A 153 -46.93 -30.14 16.48
C ARG A 153 -48.26 -29.80 15.81
N HIS A 154 -49.30 -29.56 16.62
CA HIS A 154 -50.62 -29.19 16.09
C HIS A 154 -50.59 -27.82 15.41
N THR A 155 -49.85 -26.86 15.99
CA THR A 155 -49.62 -25.54 15.40
C THR A 155 -48.94 -25.64 14.04
N CYS A 156 -47.82 -26.36 13.93
CA CYS A 156 -47.10 -26.53 12.66
C CYS A 156 -47.95 -27.23 11.60
N ARG A 157 -48.76 -28.21 11.98
CA ARG A 157 -49.70 -28.90 11.07
C ARG A 157 -50.72 -27.92 10.48
N ILE A 158 -51.43 -27.17 11.32
CA ILE A 158 -52.46 -26.23 10.87
C ILE A 158 -51.85 -25.08 10.07
N LEU A 159 -50.69 -24.57 10.48
CA LEU A 159 -49.99 -23.54 9.71
C LEU A 159 -49.51 -24.04 8.33
N THR A 160 -49.21 -25.33 8.20
CA THR A 160 -48.89 -25.96 6.90
C THR A 160 -50.16 -26.10 6.05
N GLU A 161 -51.27 -26.57 6.63
CA GLU A 161 -52.58 -26.65 5.95
C GLU A 161 -53.10 -25.27 5.49
N ALA A 162 -52.85 -24.22 6.28
CA ALA A 162 -53.16 -22.84 5.94
C ALA A 162 -52.21 -22.21 4.89
N GLY A 163 -51.17 -22.93 4.46
CA GLY A 163 -50.19 -22.45 3.47
C GLY A 163 -49.20 -21.40 4.00
N LEU A 164 -49.04 -21.27 5.32
CA LEU A 164 -48.07 -20.37 5.94
C LEU A 164 -46.68 -21.00 6.06
N LEU A 165 -46.62 -22.31 6.27
CA LEU A 165 -45.40 -23.09 6.38
C LEU A 165 -45.30 -24.11 5.25
N VAL A 166 -44.06 -24.37 4.82
CA VAL A 166 -43.73 -25.51 3.97
C VAL A 166 -43.00 -26.55 4.81
N GLN A 167 -43.45 -27.80 4.73
CA GLN A 167 -42.86 -28.94 5.44
C GLN A 167 -41.99 -29.78 4.49
N TYR A 168 -40.78 -30.11 4.93
CA TYR A 168 -39.92 -31.11 4.31
C TYR A 168 -39.72 -32.28 5.26
N THR A 169 -39.80 -33.51 4.76
CA THR A 169 -39.68 -34.73 5.56
C THR A 169 -38.51 -35.58 5.11
N LYS A 170 -37.74 -36.11 6.06
CA LYS A 170 -36.67 -37.09 5.80
C LYS A 170 -36.70 -38.17 6.88
N GLY A 171 -37.16 -39.36 6.52
CA GLY A 171 -37.46 -40.41 7.50
C GLY A 171 -38.61 -40.00 8.42
N ALA A 172 -38.43 -40.14 9.73
CA ALA A 172 -39.41 -39.76 10.75
C ALA A 172 -39.31 -38.29 11.22
N ARG A 173 -38.46 -37.48 10.58
CA ARG A 173 -38.16 -36.09 10.98
C ARG A 173 -38.73 -35.10 9.99
N SER A 174 -39.21 -33.97 10.50
CA SER A 174 -39.82 -32.90 9.73
C SER A 174 -39.15 -31.56 10.00
N VAL A 175 -38.97 -30.78 8.94
CA VAL A 175 -38.48 -29.40 8.99
C VAL A 175 -39.51 -28.48 8.39
N TRP A 176 -39.81 -27.38 9.08
CA TRP A 176 -40.73 -26.35 8.65
C TRP A 176 -39.99 -25.03 8.40
N GLY A 177 -40.37 -24.36 7.32
CA GLY A 177 -39.97 -22.98 7.05
C GLY A 177 -41.12 -22.16 6.51
N LEU A 178 -41.01 -20.85 6.63
CA LEU A 178 -42.01 -19.89 6.16
C LEU A 178 -42.07 -19.88 4.63
N GLN A 179 -43.27 -19.93 4.09
CA GLN A 179 -43.49 -19.74 2.67
C GLN A 179 -43.18 -18.28 2.27
N PRO A 180 -42.28 -18.00 1.29
CA PRO A 180 -41.91 -16.62 0.98
C PRO A 180 -43.09 -15.73 0.54
N SER A 181 -44.07 -16.30 -0.17
CA SER A 181 -45.20 -15.55 -0.73
C SER A 181 -46.23 -15.07 0.29
N VAL A 182 -46.10 -15.45 1.57
CA VAL A 182 -47.01 -15.00 2.64
C VAL A 182 -46.45 -13.82 3.43
N LEU A 183 -45.24 -13.35 3.11
CA LEU A 183 -44.60 -12.22 3.77
C LEU A 183 -44.90 -10.92 3.02
N ASP A 184 -45.58 -10.00 3.69
CA ASP A 184 -45.80 -8.64 3.20
C ASP A 184 -44.80 -7.67 3.84
N VAL A 185 -44.32 -6.72 3.04
CA VAL A 185 -43.44 -5.65 3.49
C VAL A 185 -44.20 -4.33 3.41
N THR A 186 -44.18 -3.55 4.49
CA THR A 186 -44.81 -2.23 4.55
C THR A 186 -43.90 -1.18 5.16
N ALA A 187 -44.06 0.07 4.71
CA ALA A 187 -43.42 1.25 5.29
C ALA A 187 -44.24 1.86 6.46
N GLN A 188 -45.49 1.42 6.64
CA GLN A 188 -46.34 1.81 7.76
C GLN A 188 -46.02 0.95 8.98
N VAL A 189 -45.05 1.41 9.77
CA VAL A 189 -44.52 0.64 10.90
C VAL A 189 -44.61 1.41 12.21
N THR A 190 -44.69 0.67 13.29
CA THR A 190 -44.65 1.19 14.66
C THR A 190 -43.64 0.41 15.47
N THR A 191 -42.78 1.14 16.17
CA THR A 191 -41.80 0.55 17.08
C THR A 191 -42.42 0.27 18.44
N LEU A 192 -42.18 -0.93 18.96
CA LEU A 192 -42.50 -1.35 20.32
C LEU A 192 -41.21 -1.61 21.09
N THR A 193 -41.18 -1.19 22.35
CA THR A 193 -40.07 -1.47 23.26
C THR A 193 -40.57 -2.25 24.47
N CYS A 194 -39.86 -3.32 24.83
CA CYS A 194 -40.15 -4.09 26.04
C CYS A 194 -39.77 -3.27 27.28
N ARG A 195 -40.73 -3.09 28.20
CA ARG A 195 -40.50 -2.37 29.47
C ARG A 195 -39.57 -3.11 30.46
N GLY A 196 -39.32 -4.40 30.24
CA GLY A 196 -38.46 -5.22 31.11
C GLY A 196 -36.99 -5.25 30.67
N CYS A 197 -36.72 -5.66 29.42
CA CYS A 197 -35.36 -5.84 28.92
C CYS A 197 -34.91 -4.80 27.89
N GLY A 198 -35.77 -3.83 27.54
CA GLY A 198 -35.47 -2.83 26.51
C GLY A 198 -35.43 -3.38 25.07
N ALA A 199 -35.80 -4.64 24.85
CA ALA A 199 -35.84 -5.21 23.51
C ALA A 199 -36.78 -4.42 22.60
N VAL A 200 -36.28 -4.02 21.43
CA VAL A 200 -37.02 -3.24 20.44
C VAL A 200 -37.50 -4.15 19.32
N ILE A 201 -38.75 -3.98 18.89
CA ILE A 201 -39.30 -4.63 17.70
C ILE A 201 -40.09 -3.64 16.85
N CYS A 202 -39.93 -3.72 15.54
CA CYS A 202 -40.67 -2.93 14.57
C CYS A 202 -41.63 -3.85 13.83
N LEU A 203 -42.92 -3.50 13.83
CA LEU A 203 -43.98 -4.28 13.18
C LEU A 203 -44.84 -3.34 12.32
N PRO A 204 -45.58 -3.86 11.34
CA PRO A 204 -46.68 -3.14 10.71
C PRO A 204 -47.60 -2.50 11.77
N THR A 205 -48.08 -1.28 11.53
CA THR A 205 -48.81 -0.49 12.54
C THR A 205 -50.06 -1.20 13.08
N ASP A 206 -50.80 -1.91 12.23
CA ASP A 206 -51.94 -2.74 12.59
C ASP A 206 -51.55 -3.90 13.52
N ARG A 207 -50.45 -4.60 13.21
CA ARG A 207 -49.87 -5.66 14.03
C ARG A 207 -49.34 -5.14 15.36
N ALA A 208 -48.66 -4.00 15.35
CA ALA A 208 -48.08 -3.39 16.55
C ALA A 208 -49.16 -3.05 17.60
N ARG A 209 -50.38 -2.70 17.16
CA ARG A 209 -51.53 -2.50 18.07
C ARG A 209 -51.89 -3.78 18.82
N LYS A 210 -51.95 -4.93 18.13
CA LYS A 210 -52.22 -6.25 18.74
C LYS A 210 -51.11 -6.68 19.72
N TRP A 211 -49.86 -6.25 19.48
CA TRP A 211 -48.71 -6.57 20.33
C TRP A 211 -48.53 -5.65 21.54
N ASN A 212 -49.24 -4.53 21.61
CA ASN A 212 -49.12 -3.59 22.71
C ASN A 212 -49.67 -4.21 24.00
N GLY A 213 -48.85 -4.29 25.05
CA GLY A 213 -49.18 -4.96 26.31
C GLY A 213 -48.92 -6.48 26.31
N GLN A 214 -48.49 -7.06 25.20
CA GLN A 214 -48.23 -8.50 25.09
C GLN A 214 -46.81 -8.89 25.55
N ALA A 215 -46.59 -10.19 25.78
CA ALA A 215 -45.34 -10.73 26.33
C ALA A 215 -44.13 -10.53 25.39
N CYS A 216 -42.95 -10.21 25.96
CA CYS A 216 -41.70 -9.99 25.23
C CYS A 216 -41.17 -11.27 24.55
N MET A 217 -40.64 -11.22 23.32
CA MET A 217 -40.05 -12.41 22.69
C MET A 217 -38.66 -12.81 23.20
N ALA A 218 -37.98 -11.94 23.96
CA ALA A 218 -36.65 -12.25 24.49
C ALA A 218 -36.71 -13.44 25.47
N PHE A 219 -35.76 -14.36 25.34
CA PHE A 219 -35.71 -15.58 26.16
C PHE A 219 -35.68 -15.24 27.65
N ARG A 220 -36.57 -15.88 28.44
CA ARG A 220 -36.74 -15.69 29.89
C ARG A 220 -37.16 -14.28 30.33
N CYS A 221 -37.48 -13.38 29.40
CA CYS A 221 -37.96 -12.05 29.75
C CYS A 221 -39.45 -12.07 30.09
N ARG A 222 -39.80 -11.63 31.32
CA ARG A 222 -41.20 -11.49 31.76
C ARG A 222 -41.79 -10.10 31.50
N GLY A 223 -41.06 -9.22 30.81
CA GLY A 223 -41.54 -7.89 30.43
C GLY A 223 -42.59 -7.92 29.31
N ARG A 224 -43.27 -6.78 29.11
CA ARG A 224 -44.30 -6.58 28.06
C ARG A 224 -43.91 -5.46 27.11
N TYR A 225 -44.31 -5.58 25.85
CA TYR A 225 -44.09 -4.54 24.84
C TYR A 225 -45.03 -3.35 25.05
N ALA A 226 -44.51 -2.15 24.81
CA ALA A 226 -45.29 -0.92 24.78
C ALA A 226 -44.86 -0.05 23.59
N VAL A 227 -45.79 0.71 23.03
CA VAL A 227 -45.48 1.73 22.02
C VAL A 227 -44.64 2.84 22.67
N VAL A 228 -43.49 3.14 22.08
CA VAL A 228 -42.60 4.23 22.53
C VAL A 228 -42.26 5.11 21.31
N ALA A 229 -42.39 6.43 21.47
CA ALA A 229 -41.92 7.39 20.47
C ALA A 229 -40.42 7.68 20.71
N ASN A 230 -39.53 7.15 19.87
CA ASN A 230 -38.08 7.35 20.00
C ASN A 230 -37.55 8.35 18.95
N GLN A 231 -37.12 9.53 19.39
CA GLN A 231 -36.61 10.59 18.50
C GLN A 231 -35.31 10.22 17.76
N ARG A 232 -34.44 9.36 18.33
CA ARG A 232 -33.19 8.93 17.68
C ARG A 232 -33.43 7.95 16.53
N GLU A 233 -34.48 7.13 16.60
CA GLU A 233 -34.89 6.25 15.49
C GLU A 233 -35.37 7.08 14.29
N SER A 234 -36.01 8.22 14.54
CA SER A 234 -36.47 9.13 13.49
C SER A 234 -35.33 9.70 12.64
N TYR A 235 -34.13 9.90 13.18
CA TYR A 235 -33.01 10.45 12.40
C TYR A 235 -32.59 9.51 11.28
N TYR A 236 -32.20 8.27 11.61
CA TYR A 236 -31.81 7.29 10.60
C TYR A 236 -32.96 6.94 9.67
N ARG A 237 -34.18 6.82 10.21
CA ARG A 237 -35.39 6.64 9.40
C ARG A 237 -35.54 7.74 8.35
N ASN A 238 -35.37 9.00 8.75
CA ASN A 238 -35.43 10.13 7.83
C ASN A 238 -34.29 10.05 6.81
N VAL A 239 -33.07 9.75 7.21
CA VAL A 239 -31.94 9.56 6.28
C VAL A 239 -32.20 8.45 5.25
N TYR A 240 -32.78 7.32 5.64
CA TYR A 240 -33.11 6.24 4.70
C TYR A 240 -34.32 6.57 3.80
N LEU A 241 -35.29 7.35 4.28
CA LEU A 241 -36.49 7.71 3.51
C LEU A 241 -36.28 8.92 2.59
N SER A 242 -35.48 9.90 3.01
CA SER A 242 -35.28 11.17 2.30
C SER A 242 -33.86 11.39 1.81
N GLY A 243 -32.89 10.60 2.26
CA GLY A 243 -31.49 10.75 1.88
C GLY A 243 -31.16 10.01 0.59
N ALA A 244 -30.28 10.59 -0.22
CA ALA A 244 -29.60 9.90 -1.31
C ALA A 244 -28.53 8.97 -0.71
N VAL A 245 -28.93 7.78 -0.26
CA VAL A 245 -27.99 6.78 0.27
C VAL A 245 -27.14 6.26 -0.89
N GLN A 246 -25.92 6.78 -1.00
CA GLN A 246 -24.92 6.26 -1.91
C GLN A 246 -24.00 5.28 -1.18
N ARG A 247 -23.63 4.18 -1.85
CA ARG A 247 -22.54 3.33 -1.39
C ARG A 247 -21.22 4.08 -1.60
N ILE A 248 -20.29 3.87 -0.68
CA ILE A 248 -18.93 4.40 -0.83
C ILE A 248 -18.16 3.42 -1.70
N PHE A 249 -17.68 3.90 -2.84
CA PHE A 249 -16.73 3.22 -3.70
C PHE A 249 -15.42 3.99 -3.64
N THR A 250 -14.42 3.36 -3.04
CA THR A 250 -13.11 3.97 -2.84
C THR A 250 -12.15 3.56 -3.94
N HIS A 251 -11.26 4.47 -4.34
CA HIS A 251 -10.13 4.14 -5.19
C HIS A 251 -8.89 4.94 -4.77
N GLU A 252 -7.70 4.40 -4.98
CA GLU A 252 -6.47 5.16 -4.78
C GLU A 252 -6.13 6.02 -6.01
N HIS A 253 -5.40 7.11 -5.81
CA HIS A 253 -4.83 7.91 -6.89
C HIS A 253 -3.39 8.25 -6.55
N THR A 254 -2.45 7.47 -7.11
CA THR A 254 -1.03 7.56 -6.77
C THR A 254 -0.17 7.58 -8.03
N GLY A 255 1.09 8.00 -7.90
CA GLY A 255 2.05 7.95 -9.02
C GLY A 255 2.46 6.53 -9.41
N LEU A 256 2.06 5.52 -8.64
CA LEU A 256 2.30 4.11 -8.96
C LEU A 256 1.30 3.55 -9.98
N LEU A 257 0.12 4.17 -10.10
CA LEU A 257 -0.90 3.71 -11.03
C LEU A 257 -0.42 3.86 -12.47
N GLY A 258 -0.67 2.84 -13.28
CA GLY A 258 -0.51 2.92 -14.73
C GLY A 258 -1.37 4.03 -15.31
N ARG A 259 -0.88 4.69 -16.37
CA ARG A 259 -1.56 5.82 -17.00
C ARG A 259 -3.02 5.52 -17.37
N ALA A 260 -3.27 4.38 -18.02
CA ALA A 260 -4.62 4.00 -18.44
C ALA A 260 -5.59 3.83 -17.26
N THR A 261 -5.15 3.14 -16.19
CA THR A 261 -5.94 2.99 -14.95
C THR A 261 -6.20 4.33 -14.30
N ARG A 262 -5.20 5.22 -14.27
CA ARG A 262 -5.35 6.55 -13.67
C ARG A 262 -6.38 7.39 -14.44
N GLU A 263 -6.28 7.43 -15.77
CA GLU A 263 -7.25 8.13 -16.64
C GLU A 263 -8.67 7.56 -16.49
N GLU A 264 -8.83 6.24 -16.40
CA GLU A 264 -10.13 5.59 -16.15
C GLU A 264 -10.73 6.01 -14.79
N VAL A 265 -9.91 6.04 -13.73
CA VAL A 265 -10.35 6.44 -12.39
C VAL A 265 -10.72 7.93 -12.34
N GLU A 266 -9.92 8.79 -12.96
CA GLU A 266 -10.18 10.22 -13.09
C GLU A 266 -11.53 10.47 -13.80
N GLU A 267 -11.76 9.81 -14.94
CA GLU A 267 -13.00 9.92 -15.71
C GLU A 267 -14.22 9.36 -14.95
N ALA A 268 -14.08 8.17 -14.37
CA ALA A 268 -15.15 7.53 -13.63
C ALA A 268 -15.56 8.34 -12.39
N PHE A 269 -14.59 8.92 -11.69
CA PHE A 269 -14.84 9.80 -10.53
C PHE A 269 -15.53 11.10 -10.96
N ALA A 270 -15.06 11.74 -12.04
CA ALA A 270 -15.61 13.00 -12.51
C ALA A 270 -17.05 12.89 -13.03
N GLN A 271 -17.35 11.81 -13.79
CA GLN A 271 -18.66 11.65 -14.42
C GLN A 271 -19.69 10.94 -13.53
N GLY A 272 -19.25 10.08 -12.61
CA GLY A 272 -20.15 9.24 -11.81
C GLY A 272 -21.07 8.34 -12.67
N SER A 273 -20.61 7.96 -13.87
CA SER A 273 -21.45 7.39 -14.94
C SER A 273 -21.96 5.96 -14.65
N ARG A 274 -21.34 5.26 -13.69
CA ARG A 274 -21.69 3.88 -13.28
C ARG A 274 -22.05 3.82 -11.79
N PRO A 275 -22.98 2.93 -11.37
CA PRO A 275 -23.38 2.81 -9.96
C PRO A 275 -22.27 2.46 -8.99
N ASP A 276 -21.16 1.93 -9.49
CA ASP A 276 -19.95 1.54 -8.78
C ASP A 276 -18.75 2.45 -9.13
N ALA A 277 -19.02 3.63 -9.70
CA ALA A 277 -18.00 4.64 -9.93
C ALA A 277 -17.41 5.08 -8.59
N PRO A 278 -16.09 5.33 -8.51
CA PRO A 278 -15.49 5.81 -7.29
C PRO A 278 -16.10 7.16 -6.91
N ASN A 279 -16.46 7.31 -5.64
CA ASN A 279 -16.95 8.56 -5.05
C ASN A 279 -16.13 8.98 -3.82
N LEU A 280 -15.03 8.27 -3.56
CA LEU A 280 -13.98 8.66 -2.63
C LEU A 280 -12.62 8.28 -3.22
N LEU A 281 -11.71 9.25 -3.35
CA LEU A 281 -10.33 9.01 -3.77
C LEU A 281 -9.36 9.22 -2.61
N THR A 282 -8.46 8.26 -2.40
CA THR A 282 -7.31 8.39 -1.49
C THR A 282 -6.08 8.71 -2.31
N CYS A 283 -5.49 9.89 -2.12
CA CYS A 283 -4.54 10.44 -3.09
C CYS A 283 -3.21 10.84 -2.45
N THR A 284 -2.13 10.67 -3.22
CA THR A 284 -0.85 11.32 -2.93
C THR A 284 -0.86 12.76 -3.50
N PRO A 285 0.25 13.52 -3.46
CA PRO A 285 0.32 14.84 -4.12
C PRO A 285 0.01 14.87 -5.62
N THR A 286 -0.28 13.73 -6.25
CA THR A 286 -0.71 13.64 -7.66
C THR A 286 -1.93 14.49 -7.99
N LEU A 287 -2.86 14.68 -7.04
CA LEU A 287 -4.02 15.56 -7.21
C LEU A 287 -3.80 17.02 -6.78
N GLU A 288 -2.59 17.37 -6.33
CA GLU A 288 -2.23 18.79 -6.20
C GLU A 288 -2.13 19.45 -7.58
N MET A 289 -1.74 18.67 -8.59
CA MET A 289 -1.67 19.10 -9.98
C MET A 289 -3.05 19.40 -10.57
N GLY A 290 -3.10 20.40 -11.47
CA GLY A 290 -4.27 21.01 -12.13
C GLY A 290 -5.26 20.11 -12.88
N ILE A 291 -5.34 18.81 -12.61
CA ILE A 291 -6.25 17.90 -13.29
C ILE A 291 -7.71 18.18 -12.92
N ASP A 292 -8.59 18.01 -13.89
CA ASP A 292 -10.03 18.15 -13.72
C ASP A 292 -10.64 16.80 -13.37
N ILE A 293 -11.10 16.66 -12.13
CA ILE A 293 -11.74 15.47 -11.59
C ILE A 293 -13.19 15.75 -11.21
N GLY A 294 -13.78 16.80 -11.81
CA GLY A 294 -15.14 17.24 -11.49
C GLY A 294 -15.22 18.10 -10.22
N ASP A 295 -16.44 18.22 -9.67
CA ASP A 295 -16.72 19.04 -8.50
C ASP A 295 -16.63 18.22 -7.21
N LEU A 296 -15.65 18.55 -6.37
CA LEU A 296 -15.50 17.94 -5.05
C LEU A 296 -16.30 18.73 -4.00
N SER A 297 -17.11 18.03 -3.22
CA SER A 297 -17.82 18.65 -2.08
C SER A 297 -16.96 18.69 -0.81
N ALA A 298 -15.95 17.82 -0.70
CA ALA A 298 -15.12 17.70 0.49
C ALA A 298 -13.67 17.30 0.18
N VAL A 299 -12.73 17.80 0.98
CA VAL A 299 -11.32 17.40 0.99
C VAL A 299 -10.93 17.05 2.43
N MET A 300 -10.30 15.90 2.59
CA MET A 300 -9.78 15.42 3.88
C MET A 300 -8.28 15.20 3.76
N ALA A 301 -7.49 16.00 4.48
CA ALA A 301 -6.05 15.84 4.58
C ALA A 301 -5.69 15.04 5.84
N CYS A 302 -5.01 13.92 5.68
CA CYS A 302 -4.57 13.04 6.78
C CYS A 302 -3.35 13.54 7.57
N SER A 303 -2.76 14.65 7.14
CA SER A 303 -1.72 15.40 7.82
C SER A 303 -1.82 16.87 7.42
N VAL A 304 -1.18 17.76 8.17
CA VAL A 304 -1.07 19.16 7.74
C VAL A 304 -0.19 19.22 6.48
N PRO A 305 -0.65 19.83 5.37
CA PRO A 305 0.16 19.94 4.15
C PRO A 305 1.50 20.66 4.39
N PRO A 306 2.60 20.28 3.71
CA PRO A 306 3.95 20.78 4.04
C PRO A 306 4.15 22.30 3.85
N THR A 307 3.36 22.93 3.00
CA THR A 307 3.40 24.38 2.75
C THR A 307 2.01 24.95 2.50
N THR A 308 1.87 26.26 2.66
CA THR A 308 0.65 26.99 2.29
C THR A 308 0.27 26.79 0.82
N ALA A 309 1.25 26.70 -0.09
CA ALA A 309 0.98 26.42 -1.50
C ALA A 309 0.30 25.05 -1.67
N ASN A 310 0.84 23.99 -1.03
CA ASN A 310 0.25 22.66 -1.09
C ASN A 310 -1.16 22.66 -0.45
N TYR A 311 -1.34 23.35 0.68
CA TYR A 311 -2.63 23.48 1.33
C TYR A 311 -3.67 24.12 0.40
N LEU A 312 -3.38 25.29 -0.16
CA LEU A 312 -4.29 26.01 -1.06
C LEU A 312 -4.59 25.22 -2.33
N GLN A 313 -3.60 24.55 -2.92
CA GLN A 313 -3.80 23.70 -4.09
C GLN A 313 -4.71 22.50 -3.80
N ARG A 314 -4.58 21.88 -2.61
CA ARG A 314 -5.44 20.75 -2.20
C ARG A 314 -6.86 21.21 -1.91
N ILE A 315 -7.05 22.28 -1.12
CA ILE A 315 -8.40 22.72 -0.73
C ILE A 315 -9.15 23.37 -1.89
N GLY A 316 -8.45 24.03 -2.82
CA GLY A 316 -9.03 24.62 -4.04
C GLY A 316 -9.54 23.60 -5.06
N ARG A 317 -9.45 22.30 -4.73
CA ARG A 317 -10.09 21.22 -5.48
C ARG A 317 -11.58 21.11 -5.17
N ALA A 318 -12.00 21.48 -3.97
CA ALA A 318 -13.39 21.42 -3.56
C ALA A 318 -14.13 22.76 -3.68
N GLY A 319 -15.45 22.68 -3.86
CA GLY A 319 -16.35 23.81 -3.89
C GLY A 319 -16.29 24.63 -5.18
N ARG A 320 -15.92 24.03 -6.32
CA ARG A 320 -15.79 24.76 -7.59
C ARG A 320 -17.14 25.10 -8.20
N ALA A 321 -18.11 24.19 -8.17
CA ALA A 321 -19.42 24.44 -8.77
C ALA A 321 -20.40 25.10 -7.78
N SER A 322 -20.42 24.64 -6.53
CA SER A 322 -21.36 25.11 -5.51
C SER A 322 -20.88 26.33 -4.70
N GLY A 323 -19.58 26.64 -4.75
CA GLY A 323 -18.95 27.64 -3.88
C GLY A 323 -18.77 27.20 -2.42
N ASN A 324 -19.31 26.04 -2.03
CA ASN A 324 -19.22 25.50 -0.67
C ASN A 324 -18.37 24.23 -0.67
N ALA A 325 -17.45 24.13 0.28
CA ALA A 325 -16.59 22.97 0.47
C ALA A 325 -16.45 22.62 1.95
N ASN A 326 -16.41 21.32 2.26
CA ASN A 326 -16.00 20.85 3.58
C ASN A 326 -14.50 20.49 3.54
N VAL A 327 -13.69 21.20 4.32
CA VAL A 327 -12.26 20.95 4.42
C VAL A 327 -11.94 20.45 5.81
N LEU A 328 -11.40 19.24 5.89
CA LEU A 328 -10.91 18.64 7.13
C LEU A 328 -9.40 18.42 7.03
N VAL A 329 -8.64 18.90 8.02
CA VAL A 329 -7.21 18.61 8.15
C VAL A 329 -6.97 17.97 9.50
N MET A 330 -6.39 16.77 9.49
CA MET A 330 -5.96 16.07 10.70
C MET A 330 -4.50 16.42 10.97
N ALA A 331 -4.22 16.94 12.17
CA ALA A 331 -2.85 17.17 12.63
C ALA A 331 -2.31 15.90 13.30
N THR A 332 -1.14 15.45 12.87
CA THR A 332 -0.41 14.33 13.48
C THR A 332 0.45 14.82 14.66
N THR A 333 1.19 13.92 15.30
CA THR A 333 2.16 14.25 16.37
C THR A 333 3.47 14.84 15.85
N SER A 334 3.57 15.15 14.56
CA SER A 334 4.76 15.77 14.00
C SER A 334 4.91 17.21 14.51
N PRO A 335 6.14 17.72 14.76
CA PRO A 335 6.36 19.10 15.19
C PRO A 335 5.75 20.14 14.25
N HIS A 336 5.77 19.84 12.95
CA HIS A 336 5.14 20.66 11.91
C HIS A 336 3.63 20.75 12.08
N ASP A 337 2.97 19.62 12.24
CA ASP A 337 1.52 19.56 12.36
C ASP A 337 1.05 20.23 13.66
N LEU A 338 1.77 20.02 14.76
CA LEU A 338 1.47 20.64 16.05
C LEU A 338 1.59 22.16 15.99
N TYR A 339 2.61 22.69 15.31
CA TYR A 339 2.76 24.14 15.12
C TYR A 339 1.55 24.75 14.39
N PHE A 340 1.13 24.14 13.28
CA PHE A 340 -0.01 24.63 12.50
C PHE A 340 -1.37 24.27 13.12
N PHE A 341 -1.42 23.32 14.04
CA PHE A 341 -2.58 23.09 14.89
C PHE A 341 -2.76 24.23 15.89
N GLU A 342 -1.67 24.74 16.48
CA GLU A 342 -1.68 25.94 17.33
C GLU A 342 -1.91 27.23 16.53
N GLN A 343 -1.39 27.31 15.30
CA GLN A 343 -1.42 28.51 14.45
C GLN A 343 -2.02 28.22 13.06
N PRO A 344 -3.30 27.81 12.94
CA PRO A 344 -3.89 27.39 11.67
C PRO A 344 -3.96 28.52 10.62
N LEU A 345 -4.12 29.77 11.06
CA LEU A 345 -4.17 30.94 10.17
C LEU A 345 -2.85 31.15 9.41
N GLU A 346 -1.71 30.71 9.94
CA GLU A 346 -0.44 30.80 9.21
C GLU A 346 -0.36 29.83 8.05
N MET A 347 -1.01 28.66 8.14
CA MET A 347 -1.13 27.75 7.01
C MET A 347 -2.13 28.29 5.99
N MET A 348 -3.28 28.79 6.45
CA MET A 348 -4.39 29.23 5.59
C MET A 348 -4.12 30.55 4.85
N ALA A 349 -3.47 31.51 5.51
CA ALA A 349 -3.18 32.85 4.99
C ALA A 349 -1.66 33.13 4.91
N GLY A 350 -0.85 32.07 4.93
CA GLY A 350 0.60 32.18 4.75
C GLY A 350 0.99 32.66 3.35
N PRO A 351 2.16 33.27 3.19
CA PRO A 351 2.64 33.70 1.88
C PRO A 351 2.95 32.48 1.00
N VAL A 352 2.50 32.53 -0.26
CA VAL A 352 2.92 31.60 -1.31
C VAL A 352 4.14 32.20 -2.01
N GLU A 353 5.31 31.62 -1.78
CA GLU A 353 6.54 32.07 -2.43
C GLU A 353 6.55 31.61 -3.90
N PRO A 354 6.91 32.49 -4.86
CA PRO A 354 7.06 32.10 -6.25
C PRO A 354 8.23 31.11 -6.40
N PRO A 355 8.14 30.13 -7.30
CA PRO A 355 9.24 29.20 -7.54
C PRO A 355 10.40 29.92 -8.23
N GLY A 356 11.61 29.75 -7.69
CA GLY A 356 12.85 30.15 -8.33
C GLY A 356 13.26 29.16 -9.42
N CYS A 357 13.83 29.68 -10.51
CA CYS A 357 14.39 28.87 -11.59
C CYS A 357 15.89 29.21 -11.71
N PHE A 358 16.74 28.21 -11.54
CA PHE A 358 18.18 28.34 -11.74
C PHE A 358 18.55 27.71 -13.08
N LEU A 359 18.84 28.57 -14.07
CA LEU A 359 19.13 28.14 -15.44
C LEU A 359 20.61 27.81 -15.65
N ASP A 360 21.51 28.33 -14.82
CA ASP A 360 22.97 28.18 -14.93
C ASP A 360 23.47 26.84 -14.34
N ALA A 361 22.85 25.74 -14.77
CA ALA A 361 23.02 24.38 -14.27
C ALA A 361 23.71 23.49 -15.32
N PRO A 362 25.06 23.44 -15.39
CA PRO A 362 25.79 22.83 -16.50
C PRO A 362 25.44 21.37 -16.76
N ASP A 363 25.34 20.54 -15.73
CA ASP A 363 25.06 19.11 -15.86
C ASP A 363 23.63 18.83 -16.38
N MET A 364 22.67 19.67 -15.98
CA MET A 364 21.30 19.63 -16.54
C MET A 364 21.31 20.08 -18.01
N LEU A 365 22.04 21.16 -18.33
CA LEU A 365 22.14 21.69 -19.68
C LEU A 365 22.82 20.70 -20.64
N GLU A 366 23.81 19.92 -20.20
CA GLU A 366 24.42 18.85 -20.98
C GLU A 366 23.39 17.77 -21.38
N ARG A 367 22.54 17.34 -20.44
CA ARG A 367 21.44 16.39 -20.71
C ARG A 367 20.41 16.98 -21.66
N GLN A 368 20.02 18.24 -21.42
CA GLN A 368 19.10 18.99 -22.29
C GLN A 368 19.69 19.16 -23.70
N TYR A 369 21.00 19.34 -23.83
CA TYR A 369 21.67 19.43 -25.11
C TYR A 369 21.59 18.11 -25.89
N ILE A 370 21.80 16.96 -25.24
CA ILE A 370 21.63 15.65 -25.89
C ILE A 370 20.17 15.48 -26.36
N ALA A 371 19.20 15.82 -25.51
CA ALA A 371 17.78 15.76 -25.86
C ALA A 371 17.44 16.69 -27.04
N TYR A 372 17.98 17.92 -27.04
CA TYR A 372 17.83 18.88 -28.15
C TYR A 372 18.43 18.36 -29.45
N CYS A 373 19.59 17.70 -29.41
CA CYS A 373 20.19 17.07 -30.58
C CYS A 373 19.31 15.92 -31.11
N MET A 374 18.71 15.11 -30.23
CA MET A 374 17.79 14.05 -30.63
C MET A 374 16.50 14.61 -31.24
N ASP A 375 15.94 15.67 -30.67
CA ASP A 375 14.72 16.31 -31.16
C ASP A 375 14.92 16.96 -32.53
N THR A 376 16.02 17.70 -32.69
CA THR A 376 16.39 18.29 -34.00
C THR A 376 16.69 17.24 -35.06
N TRP A 377 17.29 16.11 -34.69
CA TRP A 377 17.47 14.96 -35.60
C TRP A 377 16.13 14.33 -35.99
N ALA A 378 15.21 14.18 -35.02
CA ALA A 378 13.86 13.67 -35.22
C ALA A 378 12.97 14.61 -36.05
N ALA A 379 13.28 15.90 -36.12
CA ALA A 379 12.57 16.86 -36.96
C ALA A 379 13.08 16.87 -38.42
N GLY A 380 14.20 16.20 -38.72
CA GLY A 380 14.82 16.17 -40.04
C GLY A 380 14.11 15.26 -41.06
N PRO A 381 14.44 15.38 -42.36
CA PRO A 381 13.88 14.51 -43.40
C PRO A 381 14.21 13.03 -43.14
N GLY A 382 13.20 12.14 -43.14
CA GLY A 382 13.38 10.69 -42.93
C GLY A 382 13.14 10.18 -41.50
N ALA A 383 12.77 11.07 -40.57
CA ALA A 383 12.58 10.82 -39.15
C ALA A 383 11.76 9.58 -38.75
N GLU A 384 10.71 9.23 -39.50
CA GLU A 384 9.86 8.05 -39.24
C GLU A 384 10.63 6.73 -39.27
N THR A 385 11.80 6.70 -39.94
CA THR A 385 12.66 5.50 -40.04
C THR A 385 13.90 5.56 -39.14
N THR A 386 14.22 6.73 -38.57
CA THR A 386 15.54 6.98 -37.98
C THR A 386 15.63 6.66 -36.49
N LEU A 387 14.55 6.88 -35.72
CA LEU A 387 14.52 6.59 -34.28
C LEU A 387 13.75 5.29 -33.99
N PRO A 388 14.37 4.31 -33.29
CA PRO A 388 13.66 3.09 -32.91
C PRO A 388 12.49 3.40 -31.97
N ASN A 389 11.34 2.79 -32.18
CA ASN A 389 10.18 2.91 -31.30
C ASN A 389 10.18 1.91 -30.12
N ARG A 390 11.12 0.97 -30.13
CA ARG A 390 11.27 -0.11 -29.14
C ARG A 390 12.74 -0.38 -28.88
N VAL A 391 13.11 -0.64 -27.63
CA VAL A 391 14.48 -1.03 -27.25
C VAL A 391 14.95 -2.25 -28.03
N GLN A 392 14.09 -3.24 -28.32
CA GLN A 392 14.47 -4.39 -29.15
C GLN A 392 14.96 -3.97 -30.54
N HIS A 393 14.27 -3.03 -31.19
CA HIS A 393 14.67 -2.50 -32.50
C HIS A 393 15.95 -1.67 -32.39
N MET A 394 16.08 -0.88 -31.33
CA MET A 394 17.28 -0.11 -31.05
C MET A 394 18.52 -1.01 -30.91
N LEU A 395 18.44 -2.06 -30.10
CA LEU A 395 19.54 -3.02 -29.92
C LEU A 395 19.85 -3.79 -31.21
N ALA A 396 18.83 -4.14 -32.00
CA ALA A 396 19.02 -4.79 -33.29
C ALA A 396 19.80 -3.90 -34.27
N ARG A 397 19.48 -2.61 -34.33
CA ARG A 397 20.22 -1.61 -35.11
C ARG A 397 21.64 -1.41 -34.59
N ALA A 398 21.81 -1.43 -33.28
CA ALA A 398 23.13 -1.31 -32.66
C ALA A 398 24.07 -2.45 -33.02
N ARG A 399 23.56 -3.68 -33.09
CA ARG A 399 24.35 -4.84 -33.55
C ARG A 399 24.76 -4.77 -35.01
N ARG A 400 23.99 -4.06 -35.84
CA ARG A 400 24.34 -3.78 -37.24
C ARG A 400 25.27 -2.57 -37.40
N GLY A 401 25.63 -1.91 -36.29
CA GLY A 401 26.47 -0.71 -36.29
C GLY A 401 25.75 0.56 -36.74
N GLU A 402 24.43 0.53 -36.92
CA GLU A 402 23.62 1.67 -37.36
C GLU A 402 23.42 2.67 -36.19
N TYR A 403 22.87 2.22 -35.06
CA TYR A 403 22.58 3.08 -33.90
C TYR A 403 23.55 2.80 -32.74
N PRO A 404 24.10 3.79 -32.02
CA PRO A 404 23.86 5.23 -32.12
C PRO A 404 24.76 5.92 -33.16
N THR A 405 25.53 5.17 -33.96
CA THR A 405 26.51 5.69 -34.91
C THR A 405 25.93 6.72 -35.88
N ASP A 406 24.74 6.47 -36.44
CA ASP A 406 24.06 7.37 -37.38
C ASP A 406 23.68 8.70 -36.70
N PHE A 407 23.22 8.64 -35.45
CA PHE A 407 22.94 9.83 -34.63
C PHE A 407 24.21 10.61 -34.33
N LEU A 408 25.29 9.92 -33.95
CA LEU A 408 26.57 10.56 -33.65
C LEU A 408 27.20 11.21 -34.88
N LYS A 409 27.05 10.62 -36.07
CA LYS A 409 27.46 11.24 -37.34
C LYS A 409 26.68 12.52 -37.63
N TYR A 410 25.38 12.54 -37.38
CA TYR A 410 24.56 13.75 -37.50
C TYR A 410 25.03 14.83 -36.52
N GLN A 411 25.21 14.46 -35.25
CA GLN A 411 25.70 15.36 -34.22
C GLN A 411 27.06 15.94 -34.59
N GLU A 412 27.98 15.12 -35.11
CA GLU A 412 29.33 15.54 -35.51
C GLU A 412 29.29 16.50 -36.72
N ALA A 413 28.42 16.23 -37.71
CA ALA A 413 28.28 17.05 -38.90
C ALA A 413 27.67 18.44 -38.63
N GLU A 414 26.70 18.53 -37.72
CA GLU A 414 25.96 19.77 -37.41
C GLU A 414 26.37 20.39 -36.07
N ARG A 415 27.48 19.94 -35.47
CA ARG A 415 27.83 20.22 -34.07
C ARG A 415 27.85 21.71 -33.72
N ASP A 416 28.49 22.52 -34.55
CA ASP A 416 28.69 23.96 -34.30
C ASP A 416 27.34 24.69 -34.37
N GLN A 417 26.49 24.34 -35.34
CA GLN A 417 25.15 24.90 -35.47
C GLN A 417 24.20 24.43 -34.37
N LEU A 418 24.33 23.20 -33.89
CA LEU A 418 23.52 22.66 -32.80
C LEU A 418 23.84 23.38 -31.49
N ILE A 419 25.11 23.50 -31.12
CA ILE A 419 25.51 24.14 -29.87
C ILE A 419 25.23 25.64 -29.87
N ASP A 420 25.48 26.35 -30.97
CA ASP A 420 25.21 27.79 -31.03
C ASP A 420 23.71 28.09 -30.96
N ARG A 421 22.87 27.31 -31.66
CA ARG A 421 21.40 27.44 -31.53
C ARG A 421 20.91 27.12 -30.13
N PHE A 422 21.47 26.09 -29.50
CA PHE A 422 21.11 25.72 -28.13
C PHE A 422 21.49 26.82 -27.14
N LEU A 423 22.72 27.35 -27.20
CA LEU A 423 23.17 28.45 -26.34
C LEU A 423 22.36 29.73 -26.57
N ALA A 424 21.91 29.99 -27.80
CA ALA A 424 21.06 31.14 -28.11
C ALA A 424 19.72 31.12 -27.37
N LEU A 425 19.19 29.95 -26.98
CA LEU A 425 17.96 29.83 -26.19
C LEU A 425 18.08 30.45 -24.80
N PHE A 426 19.31 30.58 -24.27
CA PHE A 426 19.58 31.07 -22.92
C PHE A 426 20.21 32.46 -22.89
N ALA A 427 20.22 33.17 -24.02
CA ALA A 427 20.64 34.57 -24.19
C ALA A 427 21.75 35.06 -23.22
N ASN A 428 21.37 35.72 -22.11
CA ASN A 428 22.27 36.29 -21.08
C ASN A 428 22.16 35.60 -19.71
N ASP A 429 21.38 34.52 -19.61
CA ASP A 429 21.11 33.84 -18.34
C ASP A 429 22.24 32.89 -17.91
N LEU A 430 23.12 32.50 -18.84
CA LEU A 430 24.27 31.64 -18.57
C LEU A 430 25.56 32.43 -18.39
N LYS A 431 26.34 32.06 -17.37
CA LYS A 431 27.69 32.59 -17.14
C LYS A 431 28.68 32.13 -18.23
N PRO A 432 29.75 32.89 -18.51
CA PRO A 432 30.75 32.51 -19.51
C PRO A 432 31.33 31.10 -19.32
N GLU A 433 31.62 30.72 -18.06
CA GLU A 433 32.22 29.43 -17.72
C GLU A 433 31.30 28.25 -18.09
N THR A 434 29.98 28.41 -17.88
CA THR A 434 28.97 27.41 -18.24
C THR A 434 28.86 27.26 -19.77
N ARG A 435 28.92 28.38 -20.51
CA ARG A 435 28.89 28.35 -21.98
C ARG A 435 30.12 27.62 -22.56
N ASP A 436 31.30 27.91 -22.02
CA ASP A 436 32.54 27.28 -22.46
C ASP A 436 32.56 25.78 -22.15
N ARG A 437 32.03 25.39 -20.97
CA ARG A 437 31.84 23.97 -20.62
C ARG A 437 30.89 23.26 -21.59
N LEU A 438 29.74 23.85 -21.91
CA LEU A 438 28.79 23.25 -22.84
C LEU A 438 29.36 23.12 -24.25
N ARG A 439 30.16 24.11 -24.69
CA ARG A 439 30.91 24.00 -25.93
C ARG A 439 31.92 22.87 -25.88
N ALA A 440 32.72 22.77 -24.81
CA ALA A 440 33.69 21.69 -24.65
C ALA A 440 33.01 20.30 -24.64
N PHE A 441 31.86 20.18 -23.97
CA PHE A 441 31.04 18.97 -23.94
C PHE A 441 30.48 18.60 -25.32
N ALA A 442 29.91 19.57 -26.05
CA ALA A 442 29.44 19.36 -27.41
C ALA A 442 30.57 19.03 -28.40
N LEU A 443 31.78 19.53 -28.11
CA LEU A 443 33.00 19.30 -28.88
C LEU A 443 33.69 17.96 -28.56
N SER A 444 33.36 17.30 -27.44
CA SER A 444 33.92 16.02 -27.04
C SER A 444 33.13 14.82 -27.58
N ASP A 445 33.64 13.60 -27.37
CA ASP A 445 32.93 12.33 -27.62
C ASP A 445 32.08 11.87 -26.41
N GLU A 446 31.96 12.71 -25.38
CA GLU A 446 31.24 12.36 -24.15
C GLU A 446 29.76 12.00 -24.37
N PRO A 447 28.98 12.73 -25.22
CA PRO A 447 27.61 12.31 -25.56
C PRO A 447 27.54 10.89 -26.16
N GLY A 448 28.50 10.55 -27.01
CA GLY A 448 28.61 9.23 -27.63
C GLY A 448 28.98 8.15 -26.62
N GLN A 449 29.88 8.45 -25.68
CA GLN A 449 30.27 7.53 -24.62
C GLN A 449 29.09 7.18 -23.71
N ARG A 450 28.31 8.19 -23.29
CA ARG A 450 27.10 8.02 -22.46
C ARG A 450 26.08 7.11 -23.17
N LEU A 451 25.79 7.35 -24.45
CA LEU A 451 24.87 6.51 -25.23
C LEU A 451 25.35 5.07 -25.41
N ARG A 452 26.64 4.87 -25.72
CA ARG A 452 27.21 3.53 -25.86
C ARG A 452 27.24 2.77 -24.53
N ALA A 453 27.47 3.45 -23.41
CA ALA A 453 27.41 2.84 -22.09
C ALA A 453 26.01 2.31 -21.76
N ALA A 454 24.95 3.11 -21.96
CA ALA A 454 23.57 2.68 -21.73
C ALA A 454 23.14 1.50 -22.63
N LEU A 455 23.55 1.50 -23.90
CA LEU A 455 23.28 0.38 -24.80
C LEU A 455 23.95 -0.92 -24.32
N ARG A 456 25.20 -0.83 -23.85
CA ARG A 456 25.90 -1.98 -23.28
C ARG A 456 25.24 -2.48 -21.99
N ALA A 457 24.80 -1.56 -21.13
CA ALA A 457 24.11 -1.89 -19.89
C ALA A 457 22.80 -2.66 -20.14
N VAL A 458 21.92 -2.12 -21.02
CA VAL A 458 20.65 -2.78 -21.32
C VAL A 458 20.84 -4.10 -22.08
N GLU A 459 21.86 -4.20 -22.93
CA GLU A 459 22.19 -5.45 -23.61
C GLU A 459 22.71 -6.52 -22.65
N ALA A 460 23.57 -6.14 -21.71
CA ALA A 460 24.07 -7.03 -20.67
C ALA A 460 22.93 -7.56 -19.78
N GLU A 461 22.01 -6.68 -19.36
CA GLU A 461 20.86 -7.07 -18.55
C GLU A 461 19.93 -8.03 -19.31
N ARG A 462 19.62 -7.70 -20.56
CA ARG A 462 18.82 -8.58 -21.42
C ARG A 462 19.47 -9.95 -21.66
N ALA A 463 20.79 -9.99 -21.80
CA ALA A 463 21.54 -11.23 -21.95
C ALA A 463 21.49 -12.08 -20.67
N ARG A 464 21.65 -11.44 -19.51
CA ARG A 464 21.53 -12.08 -18.19
C ARG A 464 20.17 -12.75 -18.01
N LEU A 465 19.07 -12.02 -18.23
CA LEU A 465 17.71 -12.57 -18.09
C LEU A 465 17.46 -13.76 -19.02
N ARG A 466 18.00 -13.72 -20.25
CA ARG A 466 17.92 -14.85 -21.19
C ARG A 466 18.67 -16.07 -20.69
N GLN A 467 19.87 -15.89 -20.14
CA GLN A 467 20.65 -16.98 -19.56
C GLN A 467 19.94 -17.63 -18.37
N LEU A 468 19.30 -16.84 -17.49
CA LEU A 468 18.49 -17.39 -16.40
C LEU A 468 17.29 -18.19 -16.95
N ARG A 469 16.62 -17.68 -17.98
CA ARG A 469 15.48 -18.37 -18.61
C ARG A 469 15.88 -19.71 -19.22
N GLU A 470 17.00 -19.77 -19.95
CA GLU A 470 17.48 -21.05 -20.50
C GLU A 470 17.88 -22.02 -19.39
N ARG A 471 18.50 -21.56 -18.30
CA ARG A 471 18.78 -22.41 -17.12
C ARG A 471 17.50 -23.03 -16.53
N LEU A 472 16.43 -22.25 -16.41
CA LEU A 472 15.14 -22.78 -15.94
C LEU A 472 14.54 -23.79 -16.93
N ARG A 473 14.65 -23.52 -18.23
CA ARG A 473 14.23 -24.46 -19.28
C ARG A 473 14.96 -25.80 -19.17
N ASP A 474 16.27 -25.77 -18.98
CA ASP A 474 17.09 -26.98 -18.81
C ASP A 474 16.71 -27.73 -17.54
N ARG A 475 16.42 -27.01 -16.45
CA ARG A 475 15.96 -27.62 -15.20
C ARG A 475 14.60 -28.30 -15.37
N ILE A 476 13.65 -27.65 -16.04
CA ILE A 476 12.34 -28.24 -16.38
C ILE A 476 12.54 -29.51 -17.22
N ALA A 477 13.45 -29.49 -18.20
CA ALA A 477 13.76 -30.67 -19.00
C ALA A 477 14.28 -31.83 -18.13
N ARG A 478 15.19 -31.56 -17.18
CA ARG A 478 15.69 -32.58 -16.23
C ARG A 478 14.60 -33.15 -15.33
N VAL A 479 13.70 -32.30 -14.82
CA VAL A 479 12.55 -32.77 -14.00
C VAL A 479 11.62 -33.68 -14.80
N ASN A 480 11.40 -33.38 -16.09
CA ASN A 480 10.61 -34.25 -16.97
C ASN A 480 11.33 -35.57 -17.32
N GLN A 481 12.67 -35.57 -17.41
CA GLN A 481 13.46 -36.76 -17.71
C GLN A 481 13.50 -37.74 -16.53
N ASP A 482 13.71 -37.22 -15.31
CA ASP A 482 13.86 -38.05 -14.11
C ASP A 482 12.92 -37.62 -12.97
N PRO A 483 11.59 -37.82 -13.08
CA PRO A 483 10.62 -37.37 -12.06
C PRO A 483 10.84 -38.00 -10.68
N ALA A 484 11.38 -39.22 -10.64
CA ALA A 484 11.60 -39.99 -9.41
C ALA A 484 12.67 -39.39 -8.46
N LEU A 485 13.48 -38.44 -8.94
CA LEU A 485 14.47 -37.72 -8.12
C LEU A 485 13.83 -36.60 -7.26
N TYR A 486 12.54 -36.34 -7.42
CA TYR A 486 11.86 -35.21 -6.81
C TYR A 486 10.66 -35.68 -5.98
N THR A 487 10.48 -35.10 -4.80
CA THR A 487 9.39 -35.45 -3.86
C THR A 487 8.02 -35.10 -4.43
N ASP A 488 7.91 -33.98 -5.15
CA ASP A 488 6.70 -33.55 -5.86
C ASP A 488 7.10 -32.92 -7.22
N PRO A 489 7.30 -33.73 -8.26
CA PRO A 489 7.78 -33.26 -9.56
C PRO A 489 6.75 -32.37 -10.28
N GLU A 490 5.45 -32.57 -10.04
CA GLU A 490 4.40 -31.76 -10.66
C GLU A 490 4.36 -30.35 -10.06
N ALA A 491 4.40 -30.22 -8.73
CA ALA A 491 4.46 -28.92 -8.07
C ALA A 491 5.75 -28.16 -8.43
N LEU A 492 6.90 -28.86 -8.39
CA LEU A 492 8.20 -28.29 -8.78
C LEU A 492 8.17 -27.78 -10.22
N LYS A 493 7.66 -28.58 -11.17
CA LYS A 493 7.53 -28.15 -12.56
C LYS A 493 6.61 -26.94 -12.70
N ALA A 494 5.46 -26.94 -12.02
CA ALA A 494 4.50 -25.86 -12.09
C ALA A 494 5.10 -24.52 -11.63
N ASP A 495 5.93 -24.54 -10.59
CA ASP A 495 6.64 -23.36 -10.12
C ASP A 495 7.81 -22.97 -11.07
N LEU A 496 8.61 -23.93 -11.55
CA LEU A 496 9.70 -23.65 -12.52
C LEU A 496 9.18 -22.99 -13.80
N GLU A 497 8.03 -23.45 -14.28
CA GLU A 497 7.35 -22.86 -15.43
C GLU A 497 6.84 -21.44 -15.13
N GLU A 498 6.44 -21.17 -13.90
CA GLU A 498 6.04 -19.84 -13.43
C GLU A 498 7.23 -18.87 -13.41
N ASP A 499 8.38 -19.29 -12.88
CA ASP A 499 9.60 -18.49 -12.86
C ASP A 499 10.15 -18.25 -14.28
N ARG A 500 10.11 -19.26 -15.15
CA ARG A 500 10.48 -19.11 -16.57
C ARG A 500 9.57 -18.10 -17.27
N TYR A 501 8.28 -18.12 -16.92
CA TYR A 501 7.30 -17.21 -17.47
C TYR A 501 7.54 -15.76 -17.00
N LEU A 502 7.83 -15.56 -15.72
CA LEU A 502 8.24 -14.25 -15.19
C LEU A 502 9.40 -13.67 -15.99
N LEU A 503 10.51 -14.41 -16.13
CA LEU A 503 11.68 -13.96 -16.88
C LEU A 503 11.36 -13.62 -18.35
N LEU A 504 10.48 -14.40 -19.00
CA LEU A 504 10.03 -14.12 -20.36
C LEU A 504 9.30 -12.78 -20.43
N ARG A 505 8.44 -12.48 -19.45
CA ARG A 505 7.71 -11.21 -19.36
C ARG A 505 8.66 -10.04 -19.13
N LEU A 506 9.71 -10.20 -18.33
CA LEU A 506 10.74 -9.17 -18.12
C LEU A 506 11.48 -8.84 -19.41
N ILE A 507 11.94 -9.86 -20.13
CA ILE A 507 12.61 -9.69 -21.42
C ILE A 507 11.69 -8.96 -22.41
N TYR A 508 10.42 -9.36 -22.47
CA TYR A 508 9.44 -8.75 -23.36
C TYR A 508 9.14 -7.29 -23.00
N ARG A 509 9.10 -6.96 -21.72
CA ARG A 509 8.92 -5.58 -21.23
C ARG A 509 10.09 -4.70 -21.63
N ILE A 510 11.32 -5.14 -21.41
CA ILE A 510 12.53 -4.44 -21.88
C ILE A 510 12.44 -4.26 -23.39
N ASP A 511 12.16 -5.34 -24.12
CA ASP A 511 12.09 -5.32 -25.59
C ASP A 511 11.04 -4.31 -26.13
N ARG A 512 9.92 -4.11 -25.42
CA ARG A 512 8.83 -3.19 -25.80
C ARG A 512 8.94 -1.79 -25.21
N GLN A 513 9.84 -1.54 -24.27
CA GLN A 513 10.04 -0.21 -23.69
C GLN A 513 10.39 0.80 -24.80
N TYR A 514 9.89 2.02 -24.66
CA TYR A 514 10.23 3.12 -25.55
C TYR A 514 11.67 3.60 -25.27
N PRO A 515 12.55 3.77 -26.28
CA PRO A 515 13.96 4.08 -26.03
C PRO A 515 14.24 5.35 -25.23
N LEU A 516 13.41 6.39 -25.35
CA LEU A 516 13.62 7.60 -24.53
C LEU A 516 13.45 7.30 -23.03
N ASN A 517 12.57 6.38 -22.64
CA ASN A 517 12.44 5.98 -21.23
C ASN A 517 13.73 5.30 -20.73
N LEU A 518 14.40 4.53 -21.58
CA LEU A 518 15.70 3.96 -21.22
C LEU A 518 16.74 5.08 -21.01
N PHE A 519 16.79 6.08 -21.88
CA PHE A 519 17.75 7.18 -21.76
C PHE A 519 17.47 8.08 -20.56
N THR A 520 16.21 8.24 -20.15
CA THR A 520 15.88 8.91 -18.89
C THR A 520 16.33 8.07 -17.69
N ASP A 521 16.11 6.76 -17.72
CA ASP A 521 16.48 5.84 -16.63
C ASP A 521 18.01 5.79 -16.43
N GLU A 522 18.77 5.87 -17.53
CA GLU A 522 20.24 5.89 -17.54
C GLU A 522 20.84 7.31 -17.40
N GLY A 523 20.00 8.34 -17.17
CA GLY A 523 20.46 9.71 -16.91
C GLY A 523 21.11 10.43 -18.09
N ILE A 524 20.91 9.92 -19.32
CA ILE A 524 21.43 10.52 -20.56
C ILE A 524 20.64 11.76 -20.94
N ILE A 525 19.31 11.67 -20.86
CA ILE A 525 18.40 12.78 -21.12
C ILE A 525 17.64 13.16 -19.85
N PRO A 526 17.06 14.38 -19.77
CA PRO A 526 16.38 14.84 -18.57
C PRO A 526 15.16 13.98 -18.24
N ASN A 527 15.00 13.62 -16.96
CA ASN A 527 13.80 12.96 -16.46
C ASN A 527 12.84 14.00 -15.83
N TYR A 528 11.54 13.83 -16.04
CA TYR A 528 10.50 14.75 -15.54
C TYR A 528 10.24 14.60 -14.02
N ALA A 529 10.64 13.48 -13.39
CA ALA A 529 10.16 13.18 -12.04
C ALA A 529 11.12 12.57 -11.01
N PHE A 530 12.29 12.01 -11.34
CA PHE A 530 13.18 11.46 -10.31
C PHE A 530 14.66 11.61 -10.67
N PRO A 531 15.49 12.18 -9.79
CA PRO A 531 16.92 12.33 -10.05
C PRO A 531 17.69 11.00 -10.05
N GLU A 532 17.26 10.02 -9.26
CA GLU A 532 17.94 8.74 -9.07
C GLU A 532 17.26 7.60 -9.85
N GLY A 533 18.04 6.58 -10.25
CA GLY A 533 17.51 5.31 -10.71
C GLY A 533 16.62 4.67 -9.64
N GLY A 534 15.43 4.21 -10.02
CA GLY A 534 14.48 3.59 -9.10
C GLY A 534 14.79 2.12 -8.83
N VAL A 535 14.50 1.65 -7.62
CA VAL A 535 14.47 0.23 -7.27
C VAL A 535 13.12 -0.35 -7.66
N THR A 536 13.13 -1.50 -8.31
CA THR A 536 11.92 -2.18 -8.77
C THR A 536 11.47 -3.24 -7.76
N LEU A 537 10.20 -3.22 -7.36
CA LEU A 537 9.52 -4.33 -6.71
C LEU A 537 8.69 -5.09 -7.74
N GLU A 538 8.96 -6.38 -7.88
CA GLU A 538 8.21 -7.29 -8.73
C GLU A 538 7.37 -8.23 -7.89
N ALA A 539 6.05 -8.07 -7.97
CA ALA A 539 5.11 -8.86 -7.19
C ALA A 539 4.35 -9.84 -8.08
N LEU A 540 4.36 -11.12 -7.71
CA LEU A 540 3.61 -12.17 -8.38
C LEU A 540 2.46 -12.64 -7.48
N ILE A 541 1.24 -12.50 -8.00
CA ILE A 541 0.01 -12.87 -7.31
C ILE A 541 -0.58 -14.10 -8.00
N TYR A 542 -0.77 -15.18 -7.24
CA TYR A 542 -1.19 -16.47 -7.78
C TYR A 542 -2.46 -17.01 -7.11
N GLY A 543 -3.18 -17.87 -7.81
CA GLY A 543 -4.45 -18.45 -7.34
C GLY A 543 -5.70 -17.65 -7.75
N LEU A 544 -5.62 -16.84 -8.81
CA LEU A 544 -6.80 -16.25 -9.44
C LEU A 544 -7.64 -17.36 -10.07
N LYS A 545 -8.96 -17.22 -10.01
CA LYS A 545 -9.83 -18.13 -10.77
C LYS A 545 -9.70 -17.78 -12.25
N THR A 546 -9.48 -18.79 -13.06
CA THR A 546 -9.50 -18.76 -14.53
C THR A 546 -10.71 -17.98 -15.03
N ALA A 547 -10.48 -16.78 -15.58
CA ALA A 547 -11.31 -16.26 -16.64
C ALA A 547 -10.79 -16.89 -17.95
N GLU A 548 -11.69 -17.18 -18.89
CA GLU A 548 -11.29 -17.61 -20.23
C GLU A 548 -10.32 -16.58 -20.83
N PRO A 549 -9.27 -17.01 -21.54
CA PRO A 549 -8.33 -16.08 -22.16
C PRO A 549 -9.08 -15.19 -23.15
N GLU A 550 -9.12 -13.88 -22.91
CA GLU A 550 -9.56 -12.92 -23.91
C GLU A 550 -8.68 -13.06 -25.16
N GLU A 551 -9.29 -13.04 -26.35
CA GLU A 551 -8.63 -13.22 -27.66
C GLU A 551 -7.52 -12.17 -27.94
N ASN A 552 -7.45 -11.10 -27.13
CA ASN A 552 -6.42 -10.05 -27.20
C ASN A 552 -5.46 -10.01 -25.99
N SER A 553 -5.41 -11.06 -25.17
CA SER A 553 -4.50 -11.09 -24.01
C SER A 553 -3.03 -11.08 -24.42
N GLU A 554 -2.19 -10.31 -23.70
CA GLU A 554 -0.76 -10.23 -23.97
C GLU A 554 -0.11 -11.63 -24.04
N PRO A 555 0.79 -11.90 -25.01
CA PRO A 555 1.48 -13.18 -25.12
C PRO A 555 2.20 -13.49 -23.80
N GLY A 556 1.70 -14.51 -23.08
CA GLY A 556 2.27 -14.91 -21.81
C GLY A 556 1.29 -15.27 -20.69
N ARG A 557 0.12 -14.64 -20.62
CA ARG A 557 -0.76 -14.73 -19.43
C ARG A 557 -1.09 -16.18 -19.04
N ARG A 558 -0.47 -16.70 -17.96
CA ARG A 558 -0.88 -17.99 -17.37
C ARG A 558 -2.27 -17.78 -16.74
N PRO A 559 -3.24 -18.67 -17.00
CA PRO A 559 -4.54 -18.56 -16.36
C PRO A 559 -4.37 -18.69 -14.84
N GLY A 560 -4.82 -17.69 -14.09
CA GLY A 560 -4.79 -17.72 -12.63
C GLY A 560 -3.63 -16.98 -11.94
N THR A 561 -2.80 -16.23 -12.67
CA THR A 561 -1.76 -15.37 -12.09
C THR A 561 -1.82 -13.92 -12.61
N GLU A 562 -1.35 -13.00 -11.78
CA GLU A 562 -1.26 -11.56 -12.07
C GLU A 562 0.06 -11.05 -11.52
N ALA A 563 0.85 -10.38 -12.34
CA ALA A 563 2.14 -9.84 -11.90
C ALA A 563 2.14 -8.31 -12.03
N HIS A 564 2.62 -7.69 -10.96
CA HIS A 564 2.65 -6.28 -10.69
C HIS A 564 4.10 -5.80 -10.63
N LYS A 565 4.34 -4.56 -11.08
CA LYS A 565 5.64 -3.91 -10.99
C LYS A 565 5.45 -2.52 -10.42
N TRP A 566 6.13 -2.24 -9.32
CA TRP A 566 6.17 -0.91 -8.72
C TRP A 566 7.61 -0.43 -8.65
N VAL A 567 7.82 0.87 -8.87
CA VAL A 567 9.15 1.49 -8.83
C VAL A 567 9.15 2.53 -7.72
N ARG A 568 10.20 2.50 -6.90
CA ARG A 568 10.44 3.49 -5.83
C ARG A 568 11.80 4.16 -6.02
N PRO A 569 11.95 5.44 -5.65
CA PRO A 569 13.27 6.07 -5.62
C PRO A 569 14.23 5.28 -4.72
N ALA A 570 15.49 5.13 -5.12
CA ALA A 570 16.45 4.30 -4.38
C ALA A 570 16.60 4.73 -2.91
N SER A 571 16.59 6.04 -2.65
CA SER A 571 16.59 6.61 -1.30
C SER A 571 15.43 6.16 -0.38
N GLN A 572 14.23 5.91 -0.91
CA GLN A 572 13.10 5.37 -0.13
C GLN A 572 13.11 3.84 -0.12
N ALA A 573 13.42 3.24 -1.27
CA ALA A 573 13.40 1.80 -1.48
C ALA A 573 14.32 1.04 -0.54
N ILE A 574 15.47 1.62 -0.15
CA ILE A 574 16.42 1.01 0.79
C ILE A 574 15.78 0.64 2.14
N THR A 575 14.60 1.19 2.46
CA THR A 575 13.79 0.81 3.64
C THR A 575 12.39 0.31 3.26
N GLU A 576 11.67 0.99 2.37
CA GLU A 576 10.29 0.61 2.01
C GLU A 576 10.20 -0.72 1.26
N LEU A 577 11.21 -1.03 0.45
CA LEU A 577 11.30 -2.26 -0.34
C LEU A 577 12.31 -3.24 0.26
N ALA A 578 12.79 -2.98 1.48
CA ALA A 578 13.69 -3.89 2.16
C ALA A 578 12.94 -5.18 2.58
N PRO A 579 13.65 -6.30 2.72
CA PRO A 579 13.05 -7.58 3.13
C PRO A 579 12.19 -7.47 4.39
N PHE A 580 11.12 -8.27 4.43
CA PHE A 580 10.10 -8.33 5.48
C PHE A 580 9.17 -7.11 5.58
N ASN A 581 9.43 -6.03 4.85
CA ASN A 581 8.49 -4.92 4.82
C ASN A 581 7.27 -5.26 3.96
N THR A 582 6.12 -4.71 4.32
CA THR A 582 4.88 -4.86 3.56
C THR A 582 4.66 -3.63 2.69
N PHE A 583 4.66 -3.83 1.37
CA PHE A 583 4.41 -2.79 0.39
C PHE A 583 2.93 -2.76 -0.01
N TYR A 584 2.30 -1.57 0.07
CA TYR A 584 0.88 -1.38 -0.24
C TYR A 584 0.70 -0.59 -1.54
N ALA A 585 -0.02 -1.16 -2.51
CA ALA A 585 -0.37 -0.52 -3.78
C ALA A 585 -1.55 -1.23 -4.47
N GLU A 586 -2.37 -0.49 -5.21
CA GLU A 586 -3.48 -0.99 -6.03
C GLU A 586 -4.51 -1.83 -5.25
N GLY A 587 -4.79 -1.42 -4.00
CA GLY A 587 -5.68 -2.20 -3.10
C GLY A 587 -5.09 -3.53 -2.65
N ARG A 588 -3.77 -3.69 -2.83
CA ARG A 588 -3.00 -4.87 -2.45
C ARG A 588 -1.95 -4.51 -1.42
N HIS A 589 -1.54 -5.53 -0.67
CA HIS A 589 -0.34 -5.49 0.14
C HIS A 589 0.50 -6.71 -0.23
N VAL A 590 1.81 -6.57 -0.28
CA VAL A 590 2.74 -7.67 -0.54
C VAL A 590 3.95 -7.56 0.37
N GLU A 591 4.35 -8.67 0.98
CA GLU A 591 5.59 -8.72 1.78
C GLU A 591 6.78 -8.97 0.84
N VAL A 592 7.84 -8.17 0.98
CA VAL A 592 9.09 -8.39 0.23
C VAL A 592 9.81 -9.61 0.80
N ASP A 593 9.80 -10.71 0.04
CA ASP A 593 10.32 -12.02 0.48
C ASP A 593 11.57 -12.48 -0.27
N GLN A 594 12.09 -11.68 -1.20
CA GLN A 594 13.19 -12.06 -2.08
C GLN A 594 14.04 -10.88 -2.55
N ILE A 595 15.36 -11.10 -2.62
CA ILE A 595 16.35 -10.20 -3.23
C ILE A 595 17.12 -10.90 -4.36
N GLU A 596 17.52 -10.17 -5.39
CA GLU A 596 18.26 -10.75 -6.52
C GLU A 596 19.77 -10.88 -6.23
N THR A 597 20.21 -12.06 -5.80
CA THR A 597 21.64 -12.34 -5.51
C THR A 597 22.47 -12.66 -6.76
N GLY A 598 21.84 -12.91 -7.90
CA GLY A 598 22.49 -13.37 -9.14
C GLY A 598 22.79 -14.88 -9.19
N GLY A 599 22.55 -15.60 -8.08
CA GLY A 599 22.78 -17.05 -7.95
C GLY A 599 24.25 -17.44 -7.73
N LYS A 600 24.50 -18.71 -7.40
CA LYS A 600 25.84 -19.21 -6.96
C LYS A 600 26.97 -19.03 -8.01
N GLU A 601 26.62 -19.01 -9.29
CA GLU A 601 27.59 -18.94 -10.42
C GLU A 601 27.90 -17.49 -10.88
N GLN A 602 27.06 -16.52 -10.51
CA GLN A 602 27.17 -15.12 -10.95
C GLN A 602 26.71 -14.18 -9.83
N ARG A 603 27.32 -14.37 -8.65
CA ARG A 603 27.02 -13.59 -7.45
C ARG A 603 27.25 -12.11 -7.70
N SER A 604 26.27 -11.30 -7.32
CA SER A 604 26.30 -9.84 -7.46
C SER A 604 26.59 -9.15 -6.12
N ASP A 605 26.79 -9.90 -5.04
CA ASP A 605 27.15 -9.38 -3.74
C ASP A 605 28.67 -9.24 -3.60
N GLU A 606 29.07 -8.26 -2.78
CA GLU A 606 30.44 -7.79 -2.64
C GLU A 606 30.83 -7.76 -1.16
N ASN A 607 32.09 -8.03 -0.86
CA ASN A 607 32.61 -7.84 0.48
C ASN A 607 33.11 -6.41 0.64
N TRP A 608 32.61 -5.74 1.67
CA TRP A 608 32.94 -4.37 2.02
C TRP A 608 33.67 -4.32 3.35
N HIS A 609 34.74 -3.55 3.41
CA HIS A 609 35.49 -3.27 4.62
C HIS A 609 35.07 -1.93 5.19
N PHE A 610 34.66 -1.88 6.46
CA PHE A 610 34.18 -0.67 7.13
C PHE A 610 35.18 -0.15 8.17
N CYS A 611 35.27 1.17 8.32
CA CYS A 611 36.06 1.77 9.38
C CYS A 611 35.21 2.00 10.64
N PRO A 612 35.68 1.62 11.83
CA PRO A 612 34.93 1.87 13.06
C PRO A 612 34.89 3.34 13.50
N GLU A 613 35.80 4.19 13.01
CA GLU A 613 35.94 5.59 13.48
C GLU A 613 35.56 6.65 12.45
N CYS A 614 35.76 6.41 11.15
CA CYS A 614 35.42 7.38 10.09
C CYS A 614 34.49 6.77 9.04
N SER A 615 34.03 7.59 8.08
CA SER A 615 33.13 7.16 7.00
C SER A 615 33.81 6.33 5.89
N TYR A 616 35.09 5.98 6.04
CA TYR A 616 35.83 5.26 5.00
C TYR A 616 35.36 3.80 4.92
N CYS A 617 35.02 3.39 3.70
CA CYS A 617 34.78 2.00 3.35
C CYS A 617 35.28 1.71 1.94
N GLN A 618 35.71 0.47 1.70
CA GLN A 618 36.23 0.03 0.41
C GLN A 618 35.85 -1.42 0.13
N LEU A 619 35.87 -1.81 -1.14
CA LEU A 619 35.69 -3.19 -1.55
C LEU A 619 36.89 -4.01 -1.12
N GLU A 620 36.66 -5.23 -0.60
CA GLU A 620 37.73 -6.10 -0.14
C GLU A 620 38.73 -6.45 -1.26
N ALA A 621 38.22 -6.63 -2.48
CA ALA A 621 39.03 -6.91 -3.66
C ALA A 621 40.04 -5.78 -4.00
N GLU A 622 39.79 -4.57 -3.51
CA GLU A 622 40.61 -3.37 -3.74
C GLU A 622 41.53 -3.07 -2.54
N VAL A 623 41.47 -3.86 -1.47
CA VAL A 623 42.33 -3.70 -0.29
C VAL A 623 43.78 -4.05 -0.65
N ALA A 624 44.66 -3.05 -0.73
CA ALA A 624 46.06 -3.28 -0.42
C ALA A 624 46.16 -3.62 1.08
N ASN A 625 46.89 -4.67 1.46
CA ASN A 625 47.03 -5.12 2.86
C ASN A 625 47.46 -3.95 3.77
N HIS A 626 46.49 -3.32 4.44
CA HIS A 626 46.71 -2.21 5.35
C HIS A 626 46.24 -2.62 6.74
N ASP A 627 47.14 -2.65 7.71
CA ASP A 627 46.83 -2.96 9.11
C ASP A 627 46.07 -1.82 9.82
N THR A 628 45.93 -0.67 9.16
CA THR A 628 45.23 0.52 9.68
C THR A 628 44.39 1.15 8.59
N CYS A 629 43.35 1.88 8.97
CA CYS A 629 42.46 2.54 8.01
C CYS A 629 43.24 3.54 7.13
N PRO A 630 43.16 3.47 5.79
CA PRO A 630 43.86 4.40 4.89
C PRO A 630 43.48 5.87 5.07
N ALA A 631 42.25 6.15 5.52
CA ALA A 631 41.77 7.51 5.69
C ALA A 631 42.13 8.12 7.06
N CYS A 632 41.91 7.38 8.15
CA CYS A 632 42.05 7.91 9.52
C CYS A 632 43.16 7.27 10.36
N GLY A 633 43.80 6.20 9.89
CA GLY A 633 44.81 5.46 10.66
C GLY A 633 44.28 4.63 11.83
N SER A 634 42.96 4.40 11.91
CA SER A 634 42.38 3.56 12.98
C SER A 634 42.88 2.11 12.89
N GLY A 635 43.40 1.56 13.99
CA GLY A 635 43.83 0.17 14.09
C GLY A 635 42.67 -0.84 14.17
N GLY A 636 41.46 -0.39 14.50
CA GLY A 636 40.26 -1.23 14.45
C GLY A 636 39.86 -1.64 13.02
N TRP A 637 40.53 -1.09 12.01
CA TRP A 637 40.40 -1.50 10.61
C TRP A 637 40.90 -2.92 10.36
N ALA A 638 41.87 -3.45 11.10
CA ALA A 638 42.38 -4.81 10.82
C ALA A 638 41.45 -5.94 11.33
N ASP A 639 40.35 -5.60 12.01
CA ASP A 639 39.44 -6.59 12.58
C ASP A 639 38.58 -7.24 11.49
N ILE A 640 38.59 -8.57 11.43
CA ILE A 640 37.78 -9.37 10.49
C ILE A 640 36.29 -9.07 10.66
N GLY A 641 35.84 -8.71 11.87
CA GLY A 641 34.47 -8.30 12.15
C GLY A 641 34.02 -7.01 11.44
N GLN A 642 34.94 -6.27 10.83
CA GLN A 642 34.66 -5.07 10.03
C GLN A 642 34.40 -5.37 8.55
N ILE A 643 34.55 -6.62 8.12
CA ILE A 643 34.21 -7.05 6.77
C ILE A 643 32.75 -7.51 6.76
N ARG A 644 31.92 -6.84 5.97
CA ARG A 644 30.52 -7.23 5.78
C ARG A 644 30.19 -7.40 4.32
N ARG A 645 29.37 -8.39 4.03
CA ARG A 645 28.89 -8.64 2.69
C ARG A 645 27.68 -7.77 2.41
N ALA A 646 27.65 -7.14 1.25
CA ALA A 646 26.59 -6.24 0.86
C ALA A 646 26.18 -6.45 -0.60
N LEU A 647 24.90 -6.22 -0.89
CA LEU A 647 24.32 -6.31 -2.22
C LEU A 647 23.73 -4.94 -2.61
N ARG A 648 24.08 -4.47 -3.80
CA ARG A 648 23.49 -3.23 -4.34
C ARG A 648 22.03 -3.45 -4.67
N MET A 649 21.14 -2.69 -4.04
CA MET A 649 19.71 -2.83 -4.21
C MET A 649 19.26 -2.27 -5.56
N ARG A 650 18.71 -3.13 -6.43
CA ARG A 650 18.19 -2.76 -7.76
C ARG A 650 16.78 -3.30 -8.00
N THR A 651 16.60 -4.59 -7.69
CA THR A 651 15.33 -5.29 -7.82
C THR A 651 15.09 -6.15 -6.60
N VAL A 652 13.84 -6.16 -6.13
CA VAL A 652 13.35 -7.08 -5.11
C VAL A 652 12.07 -7.74 -5.62
N SER A 653 11.71 -8.87 -5.02
CA SER A 653 10.52 -9.61 -5.44
C SER A 653 9.65 -10.02 -4.27
N ALA A 654 8.37 -10.18 -4.57
CA ALA A 654 7.36 -10.68 -3.64
C ALA A 654 6.48 -11.72 -4.35
N ARG A 655 6.12 -12.81 -3.67
CA ARG A 655 5.15 -13.78 -4.18
C ARG A 655 4.07 -14.02 -3.15
N GLN A 656 2.81 -13.82 -3.52
CA GLN A 656 1.70 -13.95 -2.57
C GLN A 656 0.44 -14.54 -3.21
N ALA A 657 -0.29 -15.35 -2.45
CA ALA A 657 -1.58 -15.86 -2.91
C ALA A 657 -2.62 -14.72 -2.98
N VAL A 658 -3.54 -14.76 -3.94
CA VAL A 658 -4.60 -13.75 -4.11
C VAL A 658 -5.35 -13.46 -2.81
N GLY A 659 -5.71 -14.51 -2.07
CA GLY A 659 -6.46 -14.38 -0.81
C GLY A 659 -5.70 -13.63 0.28
N GLY A 660 -4.36 -13.72 0.28
CA GLY A 660 -3.48 -13.00 1.20
C GLY A 660 -3.09 -11.61 0.70
N SER A 661 -3.12 -11.34 -0.61
CA SER A 661 -2.67 -10.06 -1.17
C SER A 661 -3.67 -8.90 -1.04
N ARG A 662 -4.95 -9.18 -0.79
CA ARG A 662 -6.00 -8.15 -0.81
C ARG A 662 -6.02 -7.39 0.51
N VAL A 663 -6.01 -6.06 0.44
CA VAL A 663 -6.32 -5.22 1.61
C VAL A 663 -7.78 -5.49 1.99
N ASN A 664 -8.00 -5.81 3.26
CA ASN A 664 -9.32 -6.13 3.81
C ASN A 664 -9.46 -5.44 5.19
N GLU A 665 -10.65 -5.54 5.79
CA GLU A 665 -10.94 -4.94 7.10
C GLU A 665 -10.38 -5.75 8.28
N SER A 666 -9.57 -6.79 8.05
CA SER A 666 -9.03 -7.60 9.15
C SER A 666 -7.85 -6.94 9.88
N GLN A 667 -7.22 -5.95 9.25
CA GLN A 667 -6.13 -5.17 9.83
C GLN A 667 -6.40 -3.67 9.61
N ASP A 668 -6.45 -2.91 10.71
CA ASP A 668 -6.68 -1.46 10.69
C ASP A 668 -5.38 -0.66 10.47
N GLU A 669 -4.22 -1.24 10.80
CA GLU A 669 -2.92 -0.56 10.73
C GLU A 669 -2.02 -1.16 9.65
N ARG A 670 -1.21 -0.29 9.03
CA ARG A 670 -0.16 -0.73 8.10
C ARG A 670 1.01 -1.29 8.88
N GLU A 671 1.52 -2.44 8.44
CA GLU A 671 2.74 -3.02 8.98
C GLU A 671 3.94 -2.31 8.37
N ILE A 672 4.77 -1.69 9.22
CA ILE A 672 6.00 -1.00 8.80
C ILE A 672 7.13 -1.52 9.67
N GLU A 673 8.09 -2.17 9.03
CA GLU A 673 9.33 -2.60 9.68
C GLU A 673 10.32 -1.43 9.80
N ARG A 674 11.16 -1.46 10.84
CA ARG A 674 12.19 -0.43 11.07
C ARG A 674 13.57 -1.01 10.83
N TYR A 675 14.41 -0.26 10.13
CA TYR A 675 15.74 -0.70 9.71
C TYR A 675 16.85 0.17 10.30
N GLU A 676 18.06 -0.38 10.38
CA GLU A 676 19.29 0.36 10.70
C GLU A 676 20.01 0.78 9.43
N VAL A 677 19.93 2.07 9.07
CA VAL A 677 20.56 2.63 7.87
C VAL A 677 21.66 3.61 8.27
N VAL A 678 22.85 3.45 7.69
CA VAL A 678 24.02 4.32 7.91
C VAL A 678 24.46 4.95 6.60
N ASP A 679 24.73 6.25 6.66
CA ASP A 679 25.25 7.05 5.56
C ASP A 679 26.78 7.18 5.68
N LEU A 680 27.50 6.76 4.65
CA LEU A 680 28.96 6.83 4.56
C LEU A 680 29.34 7.70 3.36
N ILE A 681 30.13 8.74 3.63
CA ILE A 681 30.55 9.70 2.62
C ILE A 681 32.01 9.44 2.26
N ALA A 682 32.27 9.10 1.01
CA ALA A 682 33.61 8.90 0.46
C ALA A 682 34.07 10.15 -0.28
N ILE A 683 35.15 10.76 0.22
CA ILE A 683 35.76 11.97 -0.33
C ILE A 683 37.17 11.63 -0.80
N GLN A 684 37.50 12.00 -2.04
CA GLN A 684 38.84 11.88 -2.61
C GLN A 684 39.50 13.26 -2.70
N GLN A 685 40.80 13.34 -2.37
CA GLN A 685 41.52 14.63 -2.34
C GLN A 685 41.62 15.31 -3.71
N GLU A 686 41.67 14.54 -4.79
CA GLU A 686 41.74 15.03 -6.17
C GLU A 686 40.48 15.76 -6.64
N ASN A 687 39.37 15.63 -5.91
CA ASN A 687 38.08 16.27 -6.24
C ASN A 687 37.91 17.65 -5.60
N TYR A 688 38.90 18.11 -4.84
CA TYR A 688 38.93 19.47 -4.32
C TYR A 688 39.05 20.48 -5.47
N ARG A 689 38.18 21.50 -5.46
CA ARG A 689 38.16 22.56 -6.49
C ARG A 689 38.26 23.97 -5.93
N GLY A 690 38.28 24.13 -4.60
CA GLY A 690 38.41 25.40 -3.93
C GLY A 690 37.68 25.42 -2.59
N GLY A 691 37.91 26.47 -1.80
CA GLY A 691 37.28 26.63 -0.51
C GLY A 691 37.72 27.90 0.21
N PHE A 692 37.10 28.13 1.35
CA PHE A 692 37.41 29.21 2.26
C PHE A 692 37.71 28.63 3.63
N ALA A 693 38.76 29.12 4.29
CA ALA A 693 39.03 28.83 5.68
C ALA A 693 39.26 30.13 6.43
N ASN A 694 38.53 30.33 7.52
CA ASN A 694 38.88 31.34 8.50
C ASN A 694 39.95 30.74 9.43
N LEU A 695 41.08 31.42 9.59
CA LEU A 695 42.16 30.96 10.48
C LEU A 695 41.97 31.40 11.93
N GLU A 696 41.11 32.40 12.19
CA GLU A 696 40.80 32.93 13.52
C GLU A 696 39.67 32.15 14.20
N VAL A 697 38.70 31.67 13.42
CA VAL A 697 37.58 30.84 13.87
C VAL A 697 37.65 29.51 13.13
N PRO A 698 37.51 28.35 13.78
CA PRO A 698 37.55 27.03 13.13
C PRO A 698 36.29 26.79 12.28
N PHE A 699 36.13 27.59 11.23
CA PHE A 699 35.04 27.62 10.28
C PHE A 699 35.63 27.75 8.88
N GLY A 700 35.11 26.95 7.98
CA GLY A 700 35.51 26.97 6.59
C GLY A 700 34.59 26.09 5.78
N TYR A 701 34.70 26.18 4.47
CA TYR A 701 34.01 25.26 3.59
C TYR A 701 34.92 24.92 2.41
N GLU A 702 34.65 23.78 1.79
CA GLU A 702 35.30 23.36 0.56
C GLU A 702 34.25 22.85 -0.42
N TYR A 703 34.51 23.13 -1.69
CA TYR A 703 33.73 22.60 -2.80
C TYR A 703 34.43 21.37 -3.37
N LEU A 704 33.66 20.29 -3.46
CA LEU A 704 34.07 19.00 -3.97
C LEU A 704 33.27 18.72 -5.24
N SER A 705 33.95 18.62 -6.38
CA SER A 705 33.26 18.37 -7.67
C SER A 705 32.63 16.98 -7.74
N GLU A 706 33.15 16.03 -6.94
CA GLU A 706 32.66 14.67 -6.93
C GLU A 706 32.87 14.03 -5.54
N VAL A 707 31.78 13.54 -4.96
CA VAL A 707 31.69 12.85 -3.67
C VAL A 707 30.72 11.69 -3.83
N THR A 708 31.02 10.55 -3.21
CA THR A 708 30.15 9.38 -3.24
C THR A 708 29.47 9.19 -1.90
N LEU A 709 28.14 9.31 -1.86
CA LEU A 709 27.29 8.95 -0.74
C LEU A 709 26.88 7.48 -0.87
N ARG A 710 27.25 6.66 0.12
CA ARG A 710 26.85 5.26 0.22
C ARG A 710 25.92 5.09 1.40
N GLN A 711 24.72 4.55 1.18
CA GLN A 711 23.79 4.23 2.26
C GLN A 711 23.69 2.71 2.38
N PHE A 712 23.98 2.20 3.58
CA PHE A 712 23.92 0.78 3.91
C PHE A 712 22.76 0.52 4.87
N ASN A 713 21.93 -0.47 4.56
CA ASN A 713 20.92 -1.03 5.44
C ASN A 713 21.45 -2.34 6.04
N PHE A 714 21.66 -2.32 7.36
CA PHE A 714 22.20 -3.41 8.16
C PHE A 714 21.12 -4.33 8.77
N GLY A 715 19.90 -4.29 8.23
CA GLY A 715 18.80 -5.15 8.68
C GLY A 715 17.83 -4.47 9.64
N LEU A 716 17.05 -5.30 10.33
CA LEU A 716 15.98 -4.87 11.23
C LEU A 716 16.55 -4.23 12.51
N ARG A 717 15.92 -3.16 12.98
CA ARG A 717 16.33 -2.46 14.20
C ARG A 717 15.88 -3.23 15.44
N GLY A 718 16.80 -3.48 16.36
CA GLY A 718 16.50 -4.11 17.66
C GLY A 718 16.45 -5.65 17.64
N THR A 719 16.92 -6.31 16.59
CA THR A 719 17.21 -7.74 16.62
C THR A 719 18.39 -8.00 17.57
N GLY A 720 18.20 -8.89 18.55
CA GLY A 720 19.24 -9.23 19.52
C GLY A 720 20.43 -9.88 18.84
N GLY A 721 21.58 -9.22 18.89
CA GLY A 721 22.83 -9.67 18.27
C GLY A 721 24.03 -8.94 18.87
N GLN A 722 25.23 -9.41 18.52
CA GLN A 722 26.45 -8.64 18.77
C GLN A 722 26.38 -7.32 17.99
N GLN A 723 27.07 -6.29 18.49
CA GLN A 723 27.07 -4.97 17.90
C GLN A 723 28.46 -4.67 17.39
N PHE A 724 28.57 -4.05 16.22
CA PHE A 724 29.84 -3.56 15.69
C PHE A 724 29.75 -2.07 15.40
N ARG A 725 30.92 -1.43 15.27
CA ARG A 725 31.02 0.02 15.16
C ARG A 725 31.41 0.42 13.74
N ILE A 726 30.73 1.41 13.17
CA ILE A 726 31.03 2.03 11.87
C ILE A 726 30.92 3.54 12.01
N ALA A 727 31.92 4.29 11.53
CA ALA A 727 31.89 5.77 11.53
C ALA A 727 31.54 6.39 12.90
N GLY A 728 32.00 5.74 13.98
CA GLY A 728 31.72 6.10 15.36
C GLY A 728 30.34 5.71 15.90
N GLN A 729 29.45 5.16 15.07
CA GLN A 729 28.11 4.68 15.43
C GLN A 729 28.10 3.17 15.67
N THR A 730 27.22 2.70 16.53
CA THR A 730 27.05 1.28 16.83
C THR A 730 25.83 0.74 16.10
N VAL A 731 26.03 -0.33 15.33
CA VAL A 731 25.00 -1.00 14.51
C VAL A 731 24.92 -2.49 14.85
N SER A 732 23.76 -3.08 14.59
CA SER A 732 23.54 -4.51 14.70
C SER A 732 24.45 -5.29 13.75
N GLU A 733 24.99 -6.40 14.21
CA GLU A 733 25.86 -7.27 13.43
C GLU A 733 25.11 -8.09 12.35
N MET A 734 23.81 -8.34 12.55
CA MET A 734 23.05 -9.29 11.74
C MET A 734 22.27 -8.59 10.64
N GLY A 735 22.66 -8.81 9.39
CA GLY A 735 21.95 -8.33 8.21
C GLY A 735 20.77 -9.23 7.83
N PHE A 736 20.49 -9.30 6.53
CA PHE A 736 19.44 -10.17 5.99
C PHE A 736 19.97 -11.57 5.75
N ILE A 737 19.30 -12.58 6.30
CA ILE A 737 19.62 -13.99 6.07
C ILE A 737 18.95 -14.43 4.76
N VAL A 738 19.76 -14.77 3.76
CA VAL A 738 19.31 -14.96 2.38
C VAL A 738 19.83 -16.26 1.79
N CYS A 739 18.99 -16.91 0.98
CA CYS A 739 19.43 -18.05 0.18
C CYS A 739 20.40 -17.61 -0.93
N PRO A 740 21.62 -18.19 -1.02
CA PRO A 740 22.57 -17.83 -2.06
C PRO A 740 22.08 -18.11 -3.49
N ASP A 741 21.19 -19.10 -3.65
CA ASP A 741 20.73 -19.55 -4.97
C ASP A 741 19.43 -18.87 -5.41
N CYS A 742 18.37 -18.93 -4.58
CA CYS A 742 17.08 -18.34 -4.93
C CYS A 742 16.84 -16.94 -4.39
N GLY A 743 17.67 -16.41 -3.49
CA GLY A 743 17.51 -15.05 -2.97
C GLY A 743 16.36 -14.86 -1.97
N LYS A 744 15.68 -15.94 -1.58
CA LYS A 744 14.65 -15.93 -0.51
C LYS A 744 15.25 -15.43 0.80
N VAL A 745 14.53 -14.57 1.50
CA VAL A 745 14.95 -14.00 2.79
C VAL A 745 14.27 -14.69 3.98
N PHE A 746 14.97 -14.77 5.11
CA PHE A 746 14.56 -15.46 6.33
C PHE A 746 14.75 -14.56 7.55
N ARG A 747 13.76 -14.52 8.45
CA ARG A 747 13.80 -13.58 9.59
C ARG A 747 14.93 -13.87 10.57
N ASP A 748 15.39 -15.12 10.67
CA ASP A 748 16.52 -15.52 11.49
C ASP A 748 17.18 -16.80 10.94
N GLN A 749 18.38 -17.12 11.47
CA GLN A 749 19.13 -18.32 11.07
C GLN A 749 18.49 -19.63 11.55
N HIS A 750 17.66 -19.61 12.59
CA HIS A 750 16.98 -20.80 13.10
C HIS A 750 15.84 -21.23 12.17
N LYS A 751 15.04 -20.28 11.67
CA LYS A 751 14.00 -20.51 10.67
C LYS A 751 14.57 -21.05 9.37
N TRP A 752 15.74 -20.57 8.96
CA TRP A 752 16.47 -21.18 7.85
C TRP A 752 16.78 -22.67 8.09
N ALA A 753 17.28 -23.01 9.28
CA ALA A 753 17.61 -24.39 9.63
C ALA A 753 16.36 -25.29 9.71
N GLU A 754 15.29 -24.80 10.35
CA GLU A 754 14.00 -25.49 10.47
C GLU A 754 13.33 -25.73 9.10
N ASP A 755 13.34 -24.74 8.20
CA ASP A 755 12.79 -24.87 6.85
C ASP A 755 13.61 -25.82 5.96
N ALA A 756 14.93 -25.84 6.16
CA ALA A 756 15.81 -26.79 5.49
C ALA A 756 15.57 -28.25 5.95
N ASP A 757 14.99 -28.46 7.15
CA ASP A 757 14.59 -29.77 7.66
C ASP A 757 13.14 -30.13 7.28
N ALA A 758 12.28 -29.14 7.02
CA ALA A 758 10.86 -29.32 6.67
C ALA A 758 10.58 -29.57 5.16
N GLY A 759 11.59 -29.90 4.36
CA GLY A 759 11.42 -30.22 2.93
C GLY A 759 11.30 -29.01 2.00
N GLY A 760 11.82 -27.84 2.40
CA GLY A 760 12.11 -26.73 1.49
C GLY A 760 10.92 -25.90 0.99
N LYS A 761 9.76 -25.95 1.66
CA LYS A 761 8.58 -25.12 1.32
C LYS A 761 8.83 -23.61 1.37
N ALA A 762 9.89 -23.17 2.07
CA ALA A 762 10.27 -21.76 2.14
C ALA A 762 11.13 -21.30 0.96
N HIS A 763 11.78 -22.19 0.21
CA HIS A 763 12.60 -21.80 -0.94
C HIS A 763 11.78 -21.72 -2.23
N ARG A 764 12.31 -21.03 -3.25
CA ARG A 764 11.76 -21.12 -4.62
C ARG A 764 12.01 -22.51 -5.18
N SER A 765 11.09 -22.98 -6.01
CA SER A 765 11.11 -24.32 -6.61
C SER A 765 12.40 -24.64 -7.39
N TYR A 766 13.02 -23.67 -8.06
CA TYR A 766 14.30 -23.86 -8.75
C TYR A 766 15.51 -23.94 -7.82
N CYS A 767 15.34 -23.64 -6.53
CA CYS A 767 16.45 -23.57 -5.59
C CYS A 767 17.12 -24.93 -5.44
N ARG A 768 18.43 -24.99 -5.67
CA ARG A 768 19.26 -26.18 -5.46
C ARG A 768 19.25 -26.64 -3.99
N HIS A 769 18.99 -25.72 -3.05
CA HIS A 769 18.93 -26.02 -1.62
C HIS A 769 17.61 -26.68 -1.16
N LEU A 770 16.64 -26.90 -2.05
CA LEU A 770 15.48 -27.74 -1.75
C LEU A 770 15.86 -29.19 -1.40
N GLN A 771 17.01 -29.67 -1.91
CA GLN A 771 17.47 -31.06 -1.76
C GLN A 771 18.93 -31.19 -1.30
N ALA A 772 19.64 -30.07 -1.09
CA ALA A 772 21.06 -30.09 -0.75
C ALA A 772 21.30 -30.26 0.75
N GLN A 773 22.35 -31.01 1.12
CA GLN A 773 22.83 -31.12 2.51
C GLN A 773 23.64 -29.89 2.97
N ASP A 774 24.16 -29.10 2.03
CA ASP A 774 24.89 -27.87 2.31
C ASP A 774 23.91 -26.71 2.53
N LYS A 775 23.78 -26.29 3.79
CA LYS A 775 22.71 -25.43 4.32
C LYS A 775 23.24 -24.12 4.90
N THR A 776 24.32 -23.54 4.38
CA THR A 776 24.80 -22.26 4.92
C THR A 776 24.09 -21.08 4.25
N PRO A 777 23.32 -20.26 4.99
CA PRO A 777 22.73 -19.06 4.42
C PRO A 777 23.78 -17.98 4.19
N LEU A 778 23.44 -16.98 3.39
CA LEU A 778 24.21 -15.74 3.32
C LEU A 778 23.65 -14.73 4.31
N ASP A 779 24.50 -14.17 5.15
CA ASP A 779 24.25 -12.86 5.74
C ASP A 779 24.62 -11.78 4.71
N LEU A 780 23.66 -10.92 4.37
CA LEU A 780 23.78 -9.85 3.37
C LEU A 780 23.20 -8.54 3.90
N ASN A 781 23.94 -7.47 3.72
CA ASN A 781 23.44 -6.10 3.88
C ASN A 781 22.96 -5.58 2.53
N LEU A 782 22.06 -4.60 2.54
CA LEU A 782 21.65 -3.93 1.30
C LEU A 782 22.30 -2.56 1.24
N TYR A 783 22.72 -2.13 0.06
CA TYR A 783 23.27 -0.79 -0.09
C TYR A 783 22.84 -0.11 -1.37
N ARG A 784 22.96 1.22 -1.36
CA ARG A 784 22.93 2.05 -2.55
C ARG A 784 24.08 3.04 -2.52
N GLU A 785 24.44 3.54 -3.68
CA GLU A 785 25.43 4.60 -3.83
C GLU A 785 24.93 5.64 -4.82
N LEU A 786 25.34 6.88 -4.57
CA LEU A 786 25.11 8.02 -5.42
C LEU A 786 26.37 8.88 -5.44
N THR A 787 26.80 9.27 -6.63
CA THR A 787 27.96 10.14 -6.83
C THR A 787 27.51 11.49 -7.39
N SER A 788 27.91 12.56 -6.71
CA SER A 788 27.49 13.92 -7.03
C SER A 788 28.43 14.96 -6.43
N GLU A 789 28.17 16.24 -6.70
CA GLU A 789 28.89 17.34 -6.06
C GLU A 789 28.48 17.52 -4.59
N ALA A 790 29.39 18.08 -3.79
CA ALA A 790 29.12 18.38 -2.39
C ALA A 790 29.87 19.64 -1.92
N LEU A 791 29.31 20.30 -0.92
CA LEU A 791 29.97 21.34 -0.15
C LEU A 791 30.20 20.81 1.27
N ARG A 792 31.45 20.68 1.69
CA ARG A 792 31.79 20.27 3.05
C ARG A 792 32.11 21.50 3.89
N VAL A 793 31.30 21.76 4.92
CA VAL A 793 31.43 22.92 5.81
C VAL A 793 32.00 22.45 7.15
N GLN A 794 33.17 22.95 7.53
CA GLN A 794 33.75 22.72 8.86
C GLN A 794 33.00 23.55 9.91
N LEU A 795 32.53 22.87 10.94
CA LEU A 795 31.84 23.50 12.05
C LEU A 795 32.82 23.78 13.19
N PRO A 796 32.67 24.93 13.89
CA PRO A 796 33.41 25.17 15.11
C PRO A 796 32.97 24.17 16.19
N PRO A 797 33.82 23.85 17.18
CA PRO A 797 33.42 23.00 18.29
C PRO A 797 32.20 23.63 18.97
N VAL A 798 31.09 22.92 18.89
CA VAL A 798 29.82 23.38 19.45
C VAL A 798 29.98 23.34 20.98
N GLY A 799 29.77 24.48 21.64
CA GLY A 799 29.83 24.60 23.10
C GLY A 799 28.71 23.83 23.82
N SER A 800 28.16 24.39 24.89
CA SER A 800 27.03 23.77 25.59
C SER A 800 25.78 23.61 24.70
N ASP A 801 25.17 22.43 24.73
CA ASP A 801 23.93 22.04 24.02
C ASP A 801 24.07 21.83 22.49
N PRO A 802 24.89 20.85 22.04
CA PRO A 802 25.05 20.53 20.61
C PRO A 802 23.76 20.05 19.95
N ASP A 803 22.88 19.39 20.73
CA ASP A 803 21.64 18.80 20.26
C ASP A 803 20.62 19.84 19.75
N LYS A 804 20.74 21.11 20.17
CA LYS A 804 19.91 22.21 19.65
C LYS A 804 20.61 23.08 18.62
N ARG A 805 21.89 23.39 18.84
CA ARG A 805 22.63 24.35 18.00
C ARG A 805 22.87 23.83 16.59
N LEU A 806 23.19 22.55 16.43
CA LEU A 806 23.47 21.96 15.13
C LEU A 806 22.20 21.90 14.25
N PRO A 807 21.03 21.40 14.72
CA PRO A 807 19.79 21.47 13.95
C PRO A 807 19.39 22.91 13.59
N THR A 808 19.57 23.87 14.51
CA THR A 808 19.28 25.29 14.23
C THR A 808 20.18 25.81 13.10
N PHE A 809 21.47 25.50 13.14
CA PHE A 809 22.39 25.91 12.08
C PHE A 809 22.05 25.25 10.72
N LYS A 810 21.66 23.97 10.71
CA LYS A 810 21.16 23.28 9.51
C LYS A 810 19.94 24.01 8.93
N ALA A 811 18.95 24.35 9.76
CA ALA A 811 17.77 25.11 9.33
C ALA A 811 18.14 26.50 8.77
N CYS A 812 19.10 27.20 9.38
CA CYS A 812 19.62 28.47 8.85
C CYS A 812 20.29 28.31 7.48
N LEU A 813 21.03 27.22 7.24
CA LEU A 813 21.61 26.92 5.94
C LEU A 813 20.54 26.59 4.90
N GLU A 814 19.53 25.81 5.25
CA GLU A 814 18.38 25.55 4.37
C GLU A 814 17.65 26.86 4.02
N LEU A 815 17.50 27.78 4.99
CA LEU A 815 16.96 29.12 4.74
C LEU A 815 17.85 29.95 3.80
N ALA A 816 19.17 29.89 3.97
CA ALA A 816 20.13 30.56 3.09
C ALA A 816 19.96 30.09 1.64
N LEU A 817 19.95 28.75 1.43
CA LEU A 817 19.69 28.15 0.13
C LEU A 817 18.34 28.61 -0.43
N ARG A 818 17.29 28.62 0.39
CA ARG A 818 15.95 29.02 -0.03
C ARG A 818 15.89 30.48 -0.50
N ARG A 819 16.56 31.39 0.21
CA ARG A 819 16.59 32.81 -0.13
C ARG A 819 17.44 33.10 -1.35
N GLN A 820 18.60 32.45 -1.45
CA GLN A 820 19.55 32.66 -2.56
C GLN A 820 19.00 32.15 -3.89
N PHE A 821 18.42 30.95 -3.91
CA PHE A 821 17.85 30.34 -5.12
C PHE A 821 16.37 30.68 -5.34
N ARG A 822 15.77 31.50 -4.46
CA ARG A 822 14.36 31.91 -4.50
C ARG A 822 13.37 30.74 -4.58
N GLY A 823 13.70 29.61 -3.97
CA GLY A 823 12.92 28.37 -4.03
C GLY A 823 13.52 27.33 -3.10
N ARG A 824 12.84 26.21 -2.85
CA ARG A 824 13.39 25.13 -2.00
C ARG A 824 14.14 24.12 -2.88
N PRO A 825 15.49 24.08 -2.87
CA PRO A 825 16.23 23.06 -3.59
C PRO A 825 16.15 21.73 -2.82
N ASN A 826 15.02 21.04 -2.93
CA ASN A 826 14.75 19.79 -2.22
C ASN A 826 15.72 18.64 -2.57
N HIS A 827 16.49 18.80 -3.66
CA HIS A 827 17.50 17.85 -4.06
C HIS A 827 18.81 18.01 -3.27
N ILE A 828 19.02 19.11 -2.53
CA ILE A 828 20.19 19.30 -1.68
C ILE A 828 19.87 18.77 -0.28
N ILE A 829 20.61 17.77 0.18
CA ILE A 829 20.47 17.20 1.52
C ILE A 829 21.66 17.56 2.39
N LEU A 830 21.42 17.72 3.70
CA LEU A 830 22.49 17.93 4.67
C LEU A 830 22.79 16.64 5.43
N ARG A 831 24.07 16.31 5.57
CA ARG A 831 24.56 15.13 6.28
C ARG A 831 25.70 15.48 7.23
N ASP A 832 25.67 14.86 8.41
CA ASP A 832 26.73 15.00 9.39
C ASP A 832 27.93 14.16 8.96
N TYR A 833 29.12 14.75 9.01
CA TYR A 833 30.37 14.08 8.68
C TYR A 833 31.40 14.33 9.78
N ARG A 834 32.11 13.28 10.18
CA ARG A 834 33.14 13.37 11.22
C ARG A 834 34.46 12.86 10.69
N ASP A 835 35.50 13.66 10.94
CA ASP A 835 36.86 13.33 10.54
C ASP A 835 37.74 13.24 11.80
N PRO A 836 38.22 12.04 12.16
CA PRO A 836 39.14 11.88 13.29
C PRO A 836 40.53 12.47 12.97
N VAL A 837 41.09 13.27 13.88
CA VAL A 837 42.36 14.01 13.67
C VAL A 837 43.51 13.45 14.52
N GLY A 838 43.42 12.19 14.94
CA GLY A 838 44.35 11.58 15.89
C GLY A 838 44.17 12.11 17.33
N GLN A 839 44.71 11.38 18.32
CA GLN A 839 44.61 11.69 19.77
C GLN A 839 43.18 11.85 20.32
N GLY A 840 42.18 11.19 19.71
CA GLY A 840 40.79 11.23 20.17
C GLY A 840 40.02 12.51 19.85
N LEU A 841 40.63 13.46 19.11
CA LEU A 841 39.95 14.66 18.63
C LEU A 841 39.23 14.38 17.30
N GLN A 842 38.01 14.89 17.16
CA GLN A 842 37.21 14.77 15.93
C GLN A 842 36.84 16.16 15.40
N ARG A 843 37.10 16.41 14.12
CA ARG A 843 36.52 17.55 13.41
C ARG A 843 35.10 17.21 12.98
N GLN A 844 34.20 18.14 13.21
CA GLN A 844 32.81 18.04 12.77
C GLN A 844 32.63 18.84 11.49
N TYR A 845 32.01 18.21 10.51
CA TYR A 845 31.63 18.83 9.26
C TYR A 845 30.15 18.57 8.98
N LEU A 846 29.60 19.46 8.17
CA LEU A 846 28.30 19.33 7.56
C LEU A 846 28.50 19.24 6.05
N VAL A 847 28.01 18.17 5.43
CA VAL A 847 28.10 17.97 3.99
C VAL A 847 26.75 18.30 3.38
N LEU A 848 26.70 19.36 2.58
CA LEU A 848 25.60 19.62 1.67
C LEU A 848 25.86 18.77 0.43
N PHE A 849 24.97 17.84 0.13
CA PHE A 849 25.13 16.86 -0.93
C PHE A 849 23.98 17.00 -1.93
N ASP A 850 24.30 17.04 -3.22
CA ASP A 850 23.29 17.09 -4.27
C ASP A 850 22.82 15.68 -4.64
N THR A 851 21.53 15.39 -4.43
CA THR A 851 20.94 14.07 -4.70
C THR A 851 20.71 13.79 -6.19
N VAL A 852 20.94 14.77 -7.08
CA VAL A 852 20.94 14.54 -8.53
C VAL A 852 22.29 13.92 -8.93
N PRO A 853 22.32 12.73 -9.56
CA PRO A 853 23.56 12.13 -10.06
C PRO A 853 24.32 13.10 -10.95
N GLY A 854 25.63 13.26 -10.70
CA GLY A 854 26.47 14.22 -11.43
C GLY A 854 26.27 15.70 -11.05
N GLY A 855 25.40 16.00 -10.09
CA GLY A 855 25.14 17.35 -9.61
C GLY A 855 24.14 18.14 -10.46
N THR A 856 23.59 19.20 -9.86
CA THR A 856 22.80 20.23 -10.54
C THR A 856 23.62 21.48 -10.84
N GLY A 857 24.79 21.64 -10.23
CA GLY A 857 25.61 22.85 -10.28
C GLY A 857 25.22 23.91 -9.25
N TYR A 858 24.19 23.69 -8.44
CA TYR A 858 23.80 24.61 -7.36
C TYR A 858 24.94 24.76 -6.34
N LEU A 859 25.60 23.67 -5.96
CA LEU A 859 26.67 23.71 -4.96
C LEU A 859 27.95 24.31 -5.53
N LYS A 860 28.21 24.11 -6.84
CA LYS A 860 29.29 24.81 -7.55
C LYS A 860 29.14 26.33 -7.48
N GLY A 861 27.93 26.84 -7.67
CA GLY A 861 27.63 28.27 -7.55
C GLY A 861 27.95 28.84 -6.16
N LEU A 862 27.69 28.04 -5.12
CA LEU A 862 28.03 28.35 -3.72
C LEU A 862 29.50 28.14 -3.36
N GLY A 863 30.30 27.53 -4.23
CA GLY A 863 31.72 27.26 -3.97
C GLY A 863 32.56 28.53 -3.81
N THR A 864 32.05 29.70 -4.22
CA THR A 864 32.74 31.00 -4.06
C THR A 864 32.40 31.67 -2.73
N THR A 865 33.41 32.30 -2.09
CA THR A 865 33.26 32.85 -0.73
C THR A 865 32.19 33.93 -0.69
N GLU A 866 32.13 34.75 -1.74
CA GLU A 866 31.14 35.82 -1.87
C GLU A 866 29.72 35.27 -1.89
N GLU A 867 29.43 34.27 -2.73
CA GLU A 867 28.09 33.69 -2.83
C GLU A 867 27.68 32.90 -1.59
N PHE A 868 28.60 32.15 -0.97
CA PHE A 868 28.31 31.42 0.27
C PHE A 868 28.00 32.38 1.43
N MET A 869 28.83 33.42 1.61
CA MET A 869 28.64 34.41 2.68
C MET A 869 27.36 35.23 2.47
N LYS A 870 27.07 35.62 1.23
CA LYS A 870 25.81 36.28 0.86
C LYS A 870 24.58 35.45 1.23
N GLY A 871 24.63 34.12 1.03
CA GLY A 871 23.58 33.21 1.49
C GLY A 871 23.36 33.29 3.00
N LEU A 872 24.44 33.25 3.78
CA LEU A 872 24.38 33.38 5.25
C LEU A 872 23.86 34.75 5.72
N GLU A 873 24.25 35.83 5.03
CA GLU A 873 23.76 37.18 5.30
C GLU A 873 22.25 37.28 5.08
N LEU A 874 21.74 36.73 3.97
CA LEU A 874 20.30 36.68 3.67
C LEU A 874 19.52 35.90 4.73
N ALA A 875 20.06 34.78 5.22
CA ALA A 875 19.46 34.02 6.31
C ALA A 875 19.43 34.83 7.61
N ALA A 876 20.55 35.48 7.97
CA ALA A 876 20.64 36.31 9.16
C ALA A 876 19.69 37.52 9.12
N GLU A 877 19.55 38.17 7.96
CA GLU A 877 18.58 39.26 7.75
C GLU A 877 17.14 38.76 7.88
N THR A 878 16.82 37.60 7.31
CA THR A 878 15.48 36.99 7.42
C THR A 878 15.13 36.69 8.89
N LEU A 879 16.07 36.15 9.67
CA LEU A 879 15.88 35.90 11.10
C LEU A 879 15.63 37.20 11.88
N ARG A 880 16.39 38.26 11.59
CA ARG A 880 16.28 39.57 12.28
C ARG A 880 14.98 40.30 11.95
N SER A 881 14.48 40.15 10.72
CA SER A 881 13.27 40.82 10.21
C SER A 881 11.99 40.00 10.43
N CYS A 882 12.08 38.77 10.90
CA CYS A 882 10.91 37.90 11.05
C CYS A 882 9.93 38.41 12.13
N SER A 883 8.65 38.45 11.76
CA SER A 883 7.55 38.85 12.66
C SER A 883 7.36 37.95 13.89
N CYS A 884 7.94 36.74 13.92
CA CYS A 884 7.84 35.88 15.11
C CYS A 884 8.61 36.46 16.31
N ARG A 885 9.61 37.32 16.07
CA ARG A 885 10.40 37.98 17.11
C ARG A 885 9.56 38.81 18.08
N SER A 886 8.46 39.40 17.60
CA SER A 886 7.57 40.21 18.44
C SER A 886 6.55 39.38 19.23
N ARG A 887 6.54 38.04 19.08
CA ARG A 887 5.59 37.16 19.78
C ARG A 887 6.19 36.64 21.09
N PRO A 888 5.52 36.83 22.24
CA PRO A 888 5.99 36.31 23.52
C PRO A 888 6.08 34.77 23.49
N GLY A 889 7.23 34.22 23.90
CA GLY A 889 7.44 32.77 24.00
C GLY A 889 7.71 32.04 22.67
N ALA A 890 7.76 32.74 21.54
CA ALA A 890 8.12 32.14 20.25
C ALA A 890 9.64 32.00 20.12
N ASP A 891 10.12 30.77 19.92
CA ASP A 891 11.54 30.43 19.68
C ASP A 891 11.88 30.29 18.19
N GLY A 892 10.92 30.55 17.30
CA GLY A 892 11.04 30.40 15.85
C GLY A 892 9.69 30.20 15.16
N CYS A 893 9.67 30.22 13.83
CA CYS A 893 8.50 29.84 13.02
C CYS A 893 8.93 29.32 11.64
N TYR A 894 8.03 28.62 10.95
CA TYR A 894 8.25 28.05 9.59
C TYR A 894 8.57 29.07 8.48
N ARG A 895 8.57 30.38 8.79
CA ARG A 895 9.01 31.46 7.88
C ARG A 895 10.51 31.74 7.98
N CYS A 896 11.12 31.46 9.13
CA CYS A 896 12.52 31.80 9.41
C CYS A 896 13.39 30.61 9.84
N LEU A 897 12.79 29.46 10.17
CA LEU A 897 13.42 28.17 10.45
C LEU A 897 12.51 27.07 9.88
#